data_AF-A0A8C4NHX8-F1
#
_entry.id   AF-A0A8C4NHX8-F1
#
_cell.length_a   1.000
_cell.length_b   1.000
_cell.length_c   1.000
_cell.angle_alpha   90.00
_cell.angle_beta   90.00
_cell.angle_gamma   90.00
#
_symmetry.space_group_name_H-M   'P 1'
#
loop_
_entity.id
_entity.type
_entity.pdbx_description
1 polymer ?
#
loop_
_entity_poly.entity_id
_entity_poly.type
_entity_poly.pdbx_seq_one_letter_code
_entity_poly.pdbx_strand_id
1 'polypeptide(L)'
;MYVRHIDELVADGIFAAIECSLRFLLNNTDPVMCTQPFLELTLELEPPLLVFKPSLEPDDKSSLMALVDGLICDVFSISTLIPRLDKNCEHCHYQVEMEEQADLIEMCEDLRQRVHSAAEEALQARLVYQKYTYLWTDDRKEVLRQFLHYGCVIAADEVHRLASISGTLMVGDETLTERPPTIGRFREQVDSYERVCNEVLNLETETRIHGWLRLDTRLAKASLLNIAFQWSFMLKEYLLNHVSSSLNDLEVFIDSTELGISQHTEPDDLEGLLKVMGHLRSVRERKISMDDVFQSLKDTLEMLQTYGQEMLQAIHQQLEVLPGRWVEVQHQAGLMRQHLAPLQAEQVAILRKKCNSCEMQQLHFRQRFQQKAPFRYDCVEPYNWLDLLNQEMVSLEETLKTLIESSVLFEVGMPDGQNLELCRYEACLLKDLWDIINMVRSSLAAWFSSPWKKQDLEALENMCRHFANELRNLDKETRAWDAFLGLQQEIKTTLAALSVLSELQSPAIRDHHWLQLTQATGTPFSVNQDTTLEALLGLRLHEREDLVWTIVDRAGKEMAIEKVLHDLEITWGAITFQFDQHSHSDVPLLHYDEELIETLEDNQLGRRIMHIMMCAIHRNNVKLWDPSANTRRLWMLRMQRCLS
;
A
#
# COMPACT_ATOMS: atom_id res chain seq x y z
N MET A 1 -47.87 77.80 17.30
CA MET A 1 -46.88 78.66 16.61
C MET A 1 -45.67 78.94 17.49
N TYR A 2 -45.79 79.56 18.67
CA TYR A 2 -44.62 79.87 19.52
C TYR A 2 -43.80 78.63 19.94
N VAL A 3 -44.46 77.55 20.39
CA VAL A 3 -43.78 76.29 20.77
C VAL A 3 -43.06 75.65 19.59
N ARG A 4 -43.67 75.68 18.40
CA ARG A 4 -43.06 75.15 17.16
C ARG A 4 -41.82 75.95 16.75
N HIS A 5 -41.90 77.27 16.85
CA HIS A 5 -40.76 78.15 16.57
C HIS A 5 -39.58 77.93 17.52
N ILE A 6 -39.84 77.67 18.81
CA ILE A 6 -38.77 77.31 19.77
C ILE A 6 -38.22 75.91 19.48
N ASP A 7 -39.07 74.95 19.12
CA ASP A 7 -38.66 73.60 18.77
C ASP A 7 -37.71 73.59 17.54
N GLU A 8 -38.02 74.41 16.53
CA GLU A 8 -37.16 74.65 15.37
C GLU A 8 -35.80 75.28 15.77
N LEU A 9 -35.79 76.29 16.65
CA LEU A 9 -34.54 76.88 17.15
C LEU A 9 -33.66 75.89 17.92
N VAL A 10 -34.27 74.94 18.64
CA VAL A 10 -33.55 73.86 19.32
C VAL A 10 -32.99 72.87 18.30
N ALA A 11 -33.75 72.52 17.27
CA ALA A 11 -33.28 71.68 16.17
C ALA A 11 -32.07 72.30 15.45
N ASP A 12 -32.13 73.60 15.11
CA ASP A 12 -31.01 74.34 14.51
C ASP A 12 -29.76 74.35 15.40
N GLY A 13 -29.95 74.49 16.72
CA GLY A 13 -28.87 74.43 17.70
C GLY A 13 -28.21 73.04 17.80
N ILE A 14 -29.02 71.97 17.76
CA ILE A 14 -28.54 70.58 17.76
C ILE A 14 -27.80 70.30 16.44
N PHE A 15 -28.34 70.75 15.30
CA PHE A 15 -27.68 70.65 14.01
C PHE A 15 -26.29 71.30 14.06
N ALA A 16 -26.18 72.55 14.52
CA ALA A 16 -24.90 73.25 14.61
C ALA A 16 -23.90 72.55 15.54
N ALA A 17 -24.38 71.89 16.62
CA ALA A 17 -23.53 71.12 17.51
C ALA A 17 -22.98 69.84 16.84
N ILE A 18 -23.84 69.07 16.18
CA ILE A 18 -23.46 67.86 15.44
C ILE A 18 -22.50 68.24 14.30
N GLU A 19 -22.83 69.29 13.55
CA GLU A 19 -22.03 69.83 12.45
C GLU A 19 -20.63 70.25 12.93
N CYS A 20 -20.52 70.90 14.10
CA CYS A 20 -19.24 71.28 14.69
C CYS A 20 -18.37 70.05 15.02
N SER A 21 -18.97 69.01 15.61
CA SER A 21 -18.30 67.75 15.94
C SER A 21 -17.85 66.99 14.69
N LEU A 22 -18.69 66.90 13.64
CA LEU A 22 -18.33 66.26 12.38
C LEU A 22 -17.25 67.05 11.64
N ARG A 23 -17.32 68.39 11.61
CA ARG A 23 -16.25 69.23 11.06
C ARG A 23 -14.93 69.05 11.79
N PHE A 24 -14.94 68.84 13.11
CA PHE A 24 -13.72 68.53 13.86
C PHE A 24 -13.08 67.23 13.35
N LEU A 25 -13.87 66.15 13.18
CA LEU A 25 -13.37 64.88 12.66
C LEU A 25 -12.87 65.01 11.21
N LEU A 26 -13.60 65.73 10.36
CA LEU A 26 -13.21 66.00 8.98
C LEU A 26 -11.92 66.84 8.89
N ASN A 27 -11.74 67.86 9.73
CA ASN A 27 -10.52 68.66 9.73
C ASN A 27 -9.29 67.86 10.18
N ASN A 28 -9.46 66.95 11.14
CA ASN A 28 -8.36 66.10 11.63
C ASN A 28 -8.08 64.88 10.74
N THR A 29 -8.99 64.55 9.81
CA THR A 29 -8.80 63.51 8.78
C THR A 29 -8.46 64.10 7.40
N ASP A 30 -8.22 65.41 7.32
CA ASP A 30 -7.80 66.08 6.10
C ASP A 30 -6.29 65.94 5.90
N PRO A 31 -5.82 65.38 4.77
CA PRO A 31 -4.40 65.15 4.51
C PRO A 31 -3.56 66.42 4.40
N VAL A 32 -4.18 67.59 4.19
CA VAL A 32 -3.50 68.88 4.04
C VAL A 32 -3.45 69.65 5.36
N MET A 33 -4.48 69.53 6.19
CA MET A 33 -4.61 70.29 7.46
C MET A 33 -4.01 69.56 8.67
N CYS A 34 -3.90 68.23 8.60
CA CYS A 34 -3.47 67.42 9.72
C CYS A 34 -1.94 67.43 9.89
N THR A 35 -1.46 67.86 11.06
CA THR A 35 -0.02 67.95 11.38
C THR A 35 0.46 66.86 12.33
N GLN A 36 -0.45 66.14 12.98
CA GLN A 36 -0.17 65.06 13.93
C GLN A 36 -1.11 63.86 13.71
N PRO A 37 -0.64 62.61 13.90
CA PRO A 37 -1.49 61.44 13.73
C PRO A 37 -2.65 61.49 14.74
N PHE A 38 -3.87 61.34 14.23
CA PHE A 38 -5.11 61.34 14.98
C PHE A 38 -5.51 59.94 15.46
N LEU A 39 -5.27 58.92 14.62
CA LEU A 39 -5.55 57.51 14.93
C LEU A 39 -4.29 56.66 14.72
N GLU A 40 -4.20 55.56 15.46
CA GLU A 40 -3.10 54.60 15.39
C GLU A 40 -3.62 53.20 15.06
N LEU A 41 -2.92 52.54 14.14
CA LEU A 41 -3.16 51.18 13.69
C LEU A 41 -1.88 50.39 13.93
N THR A 42 -1.97 49.26 14.60
CA THR A 42 -0.82 48.40 14.87
C THR A 42 -0.91 47.14 14.03
N LEU A 43 0.19 46.75 13.40
CA LEU A 43 0.30 45.49 12.67
C LEU A 43 1.09 44.48 13.52
N GLU A 44 0.43 43.37 13.84
CA GLU A 44 0.99 42.29 14.64
C GLU A 44 1.03 40.99 13.83
N LEU A 45 2.11 40.22 14.02
CA LEU A 45 2.24 38.87 13.46
C LEU A 45 1.82 37.87 14.54
N GLU A 46 0.62 37.32 14.38
CA GLU A 46 0.07 36.23 15.19
C GLU A 46 -0.06 34.99 14.29
N PRO A 47 0.97 34.12 14.21
CA PRO A 47 0.97 33.01 13.26
C PRO A 47 -0.32 32.18 13.37
N PRO A 48 -1.01 31.91 12.24
CA PRO A 48 -0.54 32.04 10.86
C PRO A 48 -0.86 33.40 10.16
N LEU A 49 -1.46 34.37 10.85
CA LEU A 49 -2.02 35.58 10.24
C LEU A 49 -1.28 36.87 10.65
N LEU A 50 -1.35 37.85 9.74
CA LEU A 50 -0.97 39.24 10.01
C LEU A 50 -2.25 40.01 10.34
N VAL A 51 -2.38 40.42 11.59
CA VAL A 51 -3.59 41.01 12.16
C VAL A 51 -3.37 42.49 12.44
N PHE A 52 -4.37 43.30 12.10
CA PHE A 52 -4.41 44.71 12.47
C PHE A 52 -5.17 44.89 13.78
N LYS A 53 -4.65 45.76 14.66
CA LYS A 53 -5.37 46.22 15.86
C LYS A 53 -5.44 47.75 15.84
N PRO A 54 -6.63 48.36 15.74
CA PRO A 54 -7.96 47.76 15.53
C PRO A 54 -8.09 47.01 14.18
N SER A 55 -9.08 46.12 14.06
CA SER A 55 -9.25 45.28 12.86
C SER A 55 -9.62 46.11 11.63
N LEU A 56 -9.26 45.62 10.44
CA LEU A 56 -9.72 46.19 9.16
C LEU A 56 -10.80 45.32 8.49
N GLU A 57 -11.27 44.26 9.16
CA GLU A 57 -12.32 43.40 8.62
C GLU A 57 -13.70 44.05 8.79
N PRO A 58 -14.55 44.04 7.74
CA PRO A 58 -15.81 44.77 7.74
C PRO A 58 -16.85 44.23 8.74
N ASP A 59 -16.78 42.93 9.08
CA ASP A 59 -17.74 42.27 9.98
C ASP A 59 -17.30 42.32 11.45
N ASP A 60 -16.12 42.85 11.76
CA ASP A 60 -15.61 42.91 13.13
C ASP A 60 -16.11 44.16 13.87
N LYS A 61 -16.63 43.95 15.09
CA LYS A 61 -17.08 45.03 15.99
C LYS A 61 -15.93 45.87 16.53
N SER A 62 -14.72 45.32 16.54
CA SER A 62 -13.48 46.04 16.84
C SER A 62 -12.79 46.63 15.61
N SER A 63 -13.48 46.75 14.48
CA SER A 63 -12.90 47.33 13.28
C SER A 63 -12.70 48.85 13.38
N LEU A 64 -11.73 49.38 12.63
CA LEU A 64 -11.51 50.81 12.50
C LEU A 64 -12.76 51.55 12.02
N MET A 65 -13.51 50.93 11.09
CA MET A 65 -14.79 51.47 10.61
C MET A 65 -15.85 51.47 11.72
N ALA A 66 -16.00 50.38 12.48
CA ALA A 66 -16.93 50.32 13.60
C ALA A 66 -16.60 51.34 14.71
N LEU A 67 -15.31 51.62 14.95
CA LEU A 67 -14.90 52.68 15.87
C LEU A 67 -15.34 54.06 15.38
N VAL A 68 -15.17 54.36 14.08
CA VAL A 68 -15.58 55.64 13.49
C VAL A 68 -17.10 55.76 13.44
N ASP A 69 -17.81 54.70 13.05
CA ASP A 69 -19.27 54.66 13.07
C ASP A 69 -19.82 54.82 14.49
N GLY A 70 -19.17 54.22 15.49
CA GLY A 70 -19.49 54.44 16.91
C GLY A 70 -19.33 55.90 17.32
N LEU A 71 -18.24 56.56 16.92
CA LEU A 71 -18.04 57.99 17.17
C LEU A 71 -19.11 58.85 16.47
N ILE A 72 -19.49 58.52 15.23
CA ILE A 72 -20.59 59.20 14.54
C ILE A 72 -21.90 59.02 15.32
N CYS A 73 -22.25 57.79 15.69
CA CYS A 73 -23.45 57.51 16.49
C CYS A 73 -23.46 58.27 17.83
N ASP A 74 -22.32 58.34 18.52
CA ASP A 74 -22.19 59.10 19.77
C ASP A 74 -22.40 60.60 19.56
N VAL A 75 -21.92 61.17 18.45
CA VAL A 75 -22.18 62.57 18.07
C VAL A 75 -23.67 62.80 17.81
N PHE A 76 -24.34 61.92 17.05
CA PHE A 76 -25.79 62.03 16.82
C PHE A 76 -26.61 61.83 18.10
N SER A 77 -26.10 61.05 19.06
CA SER A 77 -26.77 60.81 20.35
C SER A 77 -27.01 62.08 21.17
N ILE A 78 -26.31 63.18 20.89
CA ILE A 78 -26.59 64.51 21.48
C ILE A 78 -28.06 64.92 21.28
N SER A 79 -28.64 64.57 20.13
CA SER A 79 -30.04 64.85 19.77
C SER A 79 -31.08 64.08 20.59
N THR A 80 -30.66 63.01 21.29
CA THR A 80 -31.52 62.20 22.18
C THR A 80 -31.61 62.75 23.59
N LEU A 81 -30.63 63.57 24.00
CA LEU A 81 -30.55 64.10 25.36
C LEU A 81 -31.62 65.16 25.63
N ILE A 82 -32.16 65.77 24.58
CA ILE A 82 -33.19 66.81 24.67
C ILE A 82 -34.53 66.23 24.16
N PRO A 83 -35.57 66.17 25.00
CA PRO A 83 -36.90 65.77 24.55
C PRO A 83 -37.54 66.88 23.69
N ARG A 84 -38.33 66.48 22.69
CA ARG A 84 -39.08 67.42 21.83
C ARG A 84 -40.01 68.32 22.64
N LEU A 85 -40.04 69.60 22.28
CA LEU A 85 -40.93 70.59 22.88
C LEU A 85 -42.31 70.59 22.20
N ASP A 86 -42.39 70.25 20.91
CA ASP A 86 -43.66 70.02 20.22
C ASP A 86 -44.19 68.60 20.46
N LYS A 87 -45.26 68.49 21.25
CA LYS A 87 -45.94 67.23 21.57
C LYS A 87 -46.77 66.64 20.42
N ASN A 88 -46.90 67.36 19.31
CA ASN A 88 -47.62 66.88 18.12
C ASN A 88 -46.69 66.15 17.12
N CYS A 89 -45.38 66.13 17.35
CA CYS A 89 -44.43 65.38 16.54
C CYS A 89 -44.46 63.89 16.89
N GLU A 90 -44.28 63.04 15.88
CA GLU A 90 -44.34 61.56 16.04
C GLU A 90 -43.15 61.00 16.83
N HIS A 91 -42.03 61.74 16.89
CA HIS A 91 -40.79 61.31 17.54
C HIS A 91 -40.57 62.03 18.87
N CYS A 92 -40.03 61.32 19.87
CA CYS A 92 -39.78 61.86 21.21
C CYS A 92 -38.51 62.74 21.30
N HIS A 93 -37.62 62.64 20.32
CA HIS A 93 -36.33 63.33 20.25
C HIS A 93 -36.07 63.90 18.84
N TYR A 94 -34.99 64.67 18.69
CA TYR A 94 -34.60 65.31 17.44
C TYR A 94 -33.78 64.38 16.52
N GLN A 95 -33.39 63.19 16.98
CA GLN A 95 -32.46 62.29 16.27
C GLN A 95 -32.88 61.94 14.84
N VAL A 96 -34.13 61.50 14.64
CA VAL A 96 -34.62 61.12 13.30
C VAL A 96 -34.57 62.31 12.33
N GLU A 97 -34.90 63.52 12.81
CA GLU A 97 -34.82 64.73 11.98
C GLU A 97 -33.37 65.10 11.63
N MET A 98 -32.42 64.86 12.53
CA MET A 98 -30.99 65.11 12.29
C MET A 98 -30.38 64.07 11.35
N GLU A 99 -30.76 62.80 11.47
CA GLU A 99 -30.31 61.70 10.60
C GLU A 99 -30.82 61.82 9.16
N GLU A 100 -31.92 62.54 8.94
CA GLU A 100 -32.48 62.84 7.61
C GLU A 100 -31.87 64.09 6.95
N GLN A 101 -31.03 64.87 7.66
CA GLN A 101 -30.41 66.06 7.09
C GLN A 101 -29.31 65.71 6.08
N ALA A 102 -29.50 66.14 4.82
CA ALA A 102 -28.58 65.86 3.73
C ALA A 102 -27.13 66.32 4.03
N ASP A 103 -26.96 67.52 4.59
CA ASP A 103 -25.63 68.08 4.90
C ASP A 103 -24.86 67.22 5.93
N LEU A 104 -25.55 66.67 6.93
CA LEU A 104 -24.93 65.82 7.95
C LEU A 104 -24.63 64.42 7.40
N ILE A 105 -25.51 63.89 6.55
CA ILE A 105 -25.28 62.62 5.84
C ILE A 105 -24.03 62.73 4.96
N GLU A 106 -23.90 63.80 4.17
CA GLU A 106 -22.74 64.05 3.31
C GLU A 106 -21.44 64.11 4.14
N MET A 107 -21.44 64.83 5.26
CA MET A 107 -20.28 64.89 6.17
C MET A 107 -19.90 63.52 6.76
N CYS A 108 -20.90 62.66 7.05
CA CYS A 108 -20.65 61.31 7.54
C CYS A 108 -20.09 60.39 6.44
N GLU A 109 -20.64 60.49 5.22
CA GLU A 109 -20.16 59.73 4.06
C GLU A 109 -18.72 60.11 3.70
N ASP A 110 -18.38 61.41 3.71
CA ASP A 110 -17.03 61.91 3.50
C ASP A 110 -16.04 61.32 4.52
N LEU A 111 -16.41 61.31 5.81
CA LEU A 111 -15.57 60.76 6.87
C LEU A 111 -15.35 59.26 6.67
N ARG A 112 -16.42 58.51 6.38
CA ARG A 112 -16.34 57.06 6.09
C ARG A 112 -15.46 56.77 4.88
N GLN A 113 -15.58 57.57 3.82
CA GLN A 113 -14.79 57.39 2.60
C GLN A 113 -13.29 57.63 2.86
N ARG A 114 -12.94 58.64 3.67
CA ARG A 114 -11.54 58.90 4.06
C ARG A 114 -10.94 57.75 4.86
N VAL A 115 -11.71 57.20 5.80
CA VAL A 115 -11.26 56.05 6.62
C VAL A 115 -11.14 54.80 5.76
N HIS A 116 -12.06 54.58 4.82
CA HIS A 116 -11.99 53.48 3.88
C HIS A 116 -10.73 53.55 2.99
N SER A 117 -10.45 54.71 2.39
CA SER A 117 -9.22 54.94 1.59
C SER A 117 -7.95 54.68 2.41
N ALA A 118 -7.92 55.15 3.66
CA ALA A 118 -6.77 54.92 4.55
C ALA A 118 -6.61 53.44 4.94
N ALA A 119 -7.73 52.73 5.14
CA ALA A 119 -7.72 51.29 5.41
C ALA A 119 -7.21 50.48 4.20
N GLU A 120 -7.59 50.86 2.98
CA GLU A 120 -7.06 50.23 1.75
C GLU A 120 -5.55 50.43 1.62
N GLU A 121 -5.03 51.62 1.88
CA GLU A 121 -3.57 51.88 1.87
C GLU A 121 -2.84 51.08 2.97
N ALA A 122 -3.45 50.94 4.15
CA ALA A 122 -2.92 50.08 5.21
C ALA A 122 -2.87 48.59 4.79
N LEU A 123 -3.89 48.10 4.08
CA LEU A 123 -3.91 46.75 3.53
C LEU A 123 -2.80 46.52 2.49
N GLN A 124 -2.44 47.54 1.70
CA GLN A 124 -1.29 47.46 0.79
C GLN A 124 0.03 47.32 1.55
N ALA A 125 0.19 48.01 2.68
CA ALA A 125 1.37 47.88 3.53
C ALA A 125 1.52 46.44 4.09
N ARG A 126 0.42 45.72 4.34
CA ARG A 126 0.44 44.30 4.73
C ARG A 126 1.04 43.39 3.64
N LEU A 127 0.84 43.69 2.35
CA LEU A 127 1.36 42.86 1.25
C LEU A 127 2.89 42.79 1.24
N VAL A 128 3.57 43.85 1.72
CA VAL A 128 5.04 43.88 1.86
C VAL A 128 5.54 42.80 2.81
N TYR A 129 4.75 42.46 3.83
CA TYR A 129 5.06 41.40 4.79
C TYR A 129 4.63 40.02 4.28
N GLN A 130 3.54 39.93 3.50
CA GLN A 130 3.05 38.66 2.95
C GLN A 130 4.06 37.94 2.05
N LYS A 131 5.03 38.63 1.44
CA LYS A 131 6.12 37.96 0.68
C LYS A 131 6.96 37.00 1.53
N TYR A 132 6.92 37.14 2.86
CA TYR A 132 7.66 36.30 3.80
C TYR A 132 6.80 35.22 4.47
N THR A 133 5.57 34.99 3.99
CA THR A 133 4.59 34.08 4.62
C THR A 133 5.16 32.69 4.91
N TYR A 134 5.97 32.15 3.99
CA TYR A 134 6.64 30.85 4.13
C TYR A 134 7.43 30.70 5.45
N LEU A 135 7.98 31.80 6.00
CA LEU A 135 8.78 31.74 7.23
C LEU A 135 7.97 31.33 8.47
N TRP A 136 6.67 31.62 8.52
CA TRP A 136 5.82 31.30 9.68
C TRP A 136 4.70 30.30 9.37
N THR A 137 4.48 29.95 8.09
CA THR A 137 3.59 28.86 7.71
C THR A 137 4.29 27.51 7.67
N ASP A 138 5.57 27.48 7.29
CA ASP A 138 6.28 26.22 7.06
C ASP A 138 6.83 25.63 8.36
N ASP A 139 6.78 24.31 8.51
CA ASP A 139 7.41 23.64 9.64
C ASP A 139 8.93 23.55 9.44
N ARG A 140 9.64 24.31 10.27
CA ARG A 140 11.08 24.31 10.42
C ARG A 140 11.73 22.93 10.42
N LYS A 141 11.16 21.98 11.16
CA LYS A 141 11.76 20.64 11.30
C LYS A 141 11.63 19.83 10.03
N GLU A 142 10.49 19.95 9.35
CA GLU A 142 10.22 19.21 8.12
C GLU A 142 11.05 19.77 6.96
N VAL A 143 11.17 21.10 6.86
CA VAL A 143 12.05 21.74 5.87
C VAL A 143 13.52 21.36 6.10
N LEU A 144 13.98 21.30 7.35
CA LEU A 144 15.33 20.82 7.65
C LEU A 144 15.49 19.35 7.22
N ARG A 145 14.54 18.48 7.55
CA ARG A 145 14.58 17.06 7.17
C ARG A 145 14.67 16.88 5.66
N GLN A 146 13.86 17.63 4.91
CA GLN A 146 13.89 17.61 3.45
C GLN A 146 15.21 18.15 2.90
N PHE A 147 15.72 19.25 3.47
CA PHE A 147 17.01 19.82 3.09
C PHE A 147 18.16 18.83 3.31
N LEU A 148 18.16 18.08 4.41
CA LEU A 148 19.16 17.05 4.70
C LEU A 148 19.10 15.87 3.72
N HIS A 149 17.93 15.60 3.14
CA HIS A 149 17.70 14.46 2.25
C HIS A 149 17.97 14.77 0.78
N TYR A 150 17.59 15.97 0.31
CA TYR A 150 17.67 16.38 -1.10
C TYR A 150 18.73 17.45 -1.38
N GLY A 151 19.30 18.06 -0.34
CA GLY A 151 20.30 19.12 -0.47
C GLY A 151 19.75 20.46 -0.93
N CYS A 152 18.42 20.63 -0.97
CA CYS A 152 17.73 21.87 -1.34
C CYS A 152 16.44 22.04 -0.52
N VAL A 153 15.97 23.29 -0.40
CA VAL A 153 14.68 23.60 0.22
C VAL A 153 13.57 23.40 -0.80
N ILE A 154 12.59 22.58 -0.46
CA ILE A 154 11.42 22.28 -1.29
C ILE A 154 10.24 23.07 -0.74
N ALA A 155 9.56 23.84 -1.59
CA ALA A 155 8.37 24.58 -1.19
C ALA A 155 7.22 23.62 -0.84
N ALA A 156 6.46 23.92 0.22
CA ALA A 156 5.37 23.09 0.73
C ALA A 156 4.31 22.71 -0.34
N ASP A 157 4.10 23.59 -1.32
CA ASP A 157 3.15 23.39 -2.43
C ASP A 157 3.60 22.28 -3.41
N GLU A 158 4.91 22.06 -3.54
CA GLU A 158 5.46 21.03 -4.42
C GLU A 158 5.53 19.66 -3.71
N VAL A 159 5.43 19.65 -2.37
CA VAL A 159 5.46 18.43 -1.54
C VAL A 159 4.24 17.53 -1.77
N HIS A 160 3.07 18.09 -2.11
CA HIS A 160 1.84 17.32 -2.29
C HIS A 160 1.79 16.49 -3.58
N ARG A 161 2.67 16.76 -4.55
CA ARG A 161 2.81 15.94 -5.77
C ARG A 161 3.73 14.73 -5.59
N LEU A 162 4.34 14.58 -4.41
CA LEU A 162 5.46 13.67 -4.13
C LEU A 162 5.07 12.23 -3.73
N ALA A 163 3.79 11.91 -3.56
CA ALA A 163 3.40 10.69 -2.87
C ALA A 163 3.27 9.41 -3.73
N SER A 164 3.50 9.45 -5.05
CA SER A 164 3.09 8.32 -5.93
C SER A 164 4.17 7.53 -6.67
N ILE A 165 5.46 7.92 -6.69
CA ILE A 165 6.44 7.17 -7.51
C ILE A 165 7.82 7.04 -6.82
N SER A 166 8.11 5.84 -6.33
CA SER A 166 9.44 5.21 -6.25
C SER A 166 10.65 6.12 -6.03
N GLY A 167 10.86 6.59 -4.79
CA GLY A 167 12.19 7.01 -4.28
C GLY A 167 12.95 8.07 -5.08
N THR A 168 12.30 8.77 -5.99
CA THR A 168 12.90 9.74 -6.91
C THR A 168 12.07 11.00 -6.83
N LEU A 169 12.64 12.11 -6.36
CA LEU A 169 11.91 13.37 -6.34
C LEU A 169 11.93 13.97 -7.75
N MET A 170 10.77 14.38 -8.26
CA MET A 170 10.68 15.22 -9.45
C MET A 170 10.26 16.61 -8.98
N VAL A 171 11.12 17.61 -9.17
CA VAL A 171 10.78 19.03 -8.95
C VAL A 171 10.84 19.70 -10.31
N GLY A 172 9.68 19.98 -10.90
CA GLY A 172 9.59 20.41 -12.30
C GLY A 172 10.10 19.34 -13.29
N ASP A 173 11.00 19.73 -14.20
CA ASP A 173 11.62 18.86 -15.22
C ASP A 173 12.88 18.11 -14.72
N GLU A 174 13.30 18.31 -13.46
CA GLU A 174 14.55 17.75 -12.92
C GLU A 174 14.30 16.63 -11.89
N THR A 175 15.01 15.51 -12.06
CA THR A 175 15.04 14.40 -11.11
C THR A 175 16.00 14.73 -9.96
N LEU A 176 15.46 15.09 -8.80
CA LEU A 176 16.25 15.18 -7.58
C LEU A 176 16.50 13.76 -7.06
N THR A 177 17.78 13.40 -7.07
CA THR A 177 18.30 12.19 -6.45
C THR A 177 18.64 12.48 -5.00
N GLU A 178 18.48 11.49 -4.12
CA GLU A 178 18.84 11.61 -2.70
C GLU A 178 20.33 11.96 -2.58
N ARG A 179 20.63 13.19 -2.15
CA ARG A 179 21.99 13.68 -2.00
C ARG A 179 22.04 14.58 -0.77
N PRO A 180 22.86 14.24 0.23
CA PRO A 180 23.03 15.10 1.39
C PRO A 180 23.62 16.46 0.96
N PRO A 181 23.21 17.57 1.59
CA PRO A 181 23.70 18.90 1.27
C PRO A 181 25.21 19.01 1.49
N THR A 182 25.91 19.61 0.53
CA THR A 182 27.31 20.00 0.72
C THR A 182 27.38 21.23 1.63
N ILE A 183 28.54 21.45 2.26
CA ILE A 183 28.79 22.65 3.07
C ILE A 183 28.50 23.96 2.30
N GLY A 184 28.77 23.98 0.99
CA GLY A 184 28.45 25.13 0.13
C GLY A 184 26.96 25.42 0.07
N ARG A 185 26.11 24.38 0.01
CA ARG A 185 24.65 24.53 0.05
C ARG A 185 24.16 25.04 1.41
N PHE A 186 24.75 24.56 2.50
CA PHE A 186 24.48 25.13 3.83
C PHE A 186 24.81 26.63 3.86
N ARG A 187 25.94 27.05 3.27
CA ARG A 187 26.35 28.45 3.19
C ARG A 187 25.35 29.30 2.43
N GLU A 188 25.01 28.88 1.20
CA GLU A 188 24.01 29.56 0.38
C GLU A 188 22.68 29.74 1.11
N GLN A 189 22.24 28.70 1.82
CA GLN A 189 20.97 28.71 2.54
C GLN A 189 21.01 29.61 3.78
N VAL A 190 22.08 29.54 4.58
CA VAL A 190 22.28 30.45 5.72
C VAL A 190 22.34 31.91 5.24
N ASP A 191 23.11 32.20 4.19
CA ASP A 191 23.23 33.54 3.60
C ASP A 191 21.88 34.04 3.06
N SER A 192 21.00 33.15 2.60
CA SER A 192 19.66 33.50 2.14
C SER A 192 18.78 34.02 3.29
N TYR A 193 18.79 33.33 4.43
CA TYR A 193 18.03 33.76 5.60
C TYR A 193 18.65 34.99 6.26
N GLU A 194 19.97 35.16 6.23
CA GLU A 194 20.62 36.38 6.69
C GLU A 194 20.31 37.58 5.79
N ARG A 195 20.24 37.39 4.47
CA ARG A 195 19.73 38.41 3.54
C ARG A 195 18.31 38.82 3.88
N VAL A 196 17.43 37.85 4.15
CA VAL A 196 16.05 38.13 4.60
C VAL A 196 16.04 38.90 5.92
N CYS A 197 16.88 38.53 6.90
CA CYS A 197 17.01 39.29 8.15
C CYS A 197 17.42 40.75 7.88
N ASN A 198 18.39 40.99 7.00
CA ASN A 198 18.83 42.34 6.62
C ASN A 198 17.73 43.12 5.87
N GLU A 199 17.00 42.48 4.97
CA GLU A 199 15.86 43.09 4.29
C GLU A 199 14.77 43.51 5.28
N VAL A 200 14.41 42.63 6.23
CA VAL A 200 13.41 42.92 7.25
C VAL A 200 13.91 44.02 8.20
N LEU A 201 15.20 44.05 8.55
CA LEU A 201 15.81 45.11 9.35
C LEU A 201 15.70 46.48 8.69
N ASN A 202 15.76 46.55 7.36
CA ASN A 202 15.65 47.80 6.60
C ASN A 202 14.20 48.27 6.37
N LEU A 203 13.19 47.46 6.74
CA LEU A 203 11.79 47.87 6.63
C LEU A 203 11.47 49.06 7.56
N GLU A 204 10.65 49.97 7.07
CA GLU A 204 10.14 51.10 7.85
C GLU A 204 9.29 50.59 9.01
N THR A 205 9.52 51.16 10.20
CA THR A 205 8.84 50.77 11.45
C THR A 205 7.57 51.57 11.70
N GLU A 206 7.46 52.73 11.07
CA GLU A 206 6.33 53.62 11.20
C GLU A 206 6.06 54.27 9.85
N THR A 207 4.83 54.14 9.36
CA THR A 207 4.37 54.84 8.18
C THR A 207 3.18 55.72 8.52
N ARG A 208 3.07 56.86 7.84
CA ARG A 208 1.96 57.80 8.01
C ARG A 208 1.09 57.72 6.76
N ILE A 209 -0.14 57.26 6.93
CA ILE A 209 -1.14 57.12 5.87
C ILE A 209 -2.02 58.38 5.88
N HIS A 210 -2.10 59.07 4.74
CA HIS A 210 -2.84 60.33 4.57
C HIS A 210 -2.57 61.40 5.65
N GLY A 211 -1.43 61.36 6.33
CA GLY A 211 -1.02 62.32 7.37
C GLY A 211 -1.66 62.11 8.75
N TRP A 212 -2.87 61.55 8.84
CA TRP A 212 -3.64 61.41 10.09
C TRP A 212 -3.66 60.00 10.69
N LEU A 213 -3.39 58.95 9.90
CA LEU A 213 -3.35 57.56 10.40
C LEU A 213 -1.89 57.11 10.55
N ARG A 214 -1.48 56.75 11.77
CA ARG A 214 -0.17 56.15 12.03
C ARG A 214 -0.27 54.64 11.99
N LEU A 215 0.54 54.01 11.14
CA LEU A 215 0.70 52.55 11.11
C LEU A 215 2.00 52.18 11.82
N ASP A 216 1.90 51.52 12.98
CA ASP A 216 3.02 50.95 13.73
C ASP A 216 3.23 49.48 13.32
N THR A 217 4.38 49.19 12.72
CA THR A 217 4.78 47.84 12.28
C THR A 217 5.90 47.23 13.11
N ARG A 218 6.32 47.90 14.20
CA ARG A 218 7.46 47.48 15.04
C ARG A 218 7.30 46.06 15.56
N LEU A 219 6.10 45.69 15.99
CA LEU A 219 5.81 44.35 16.53
C LEU A 219 5.87 43.28 15.44
N ALA A 220 5.20 43.47 14.29
CA ALA A 220 5.30 42.56 13.16
C ALA A 220 6.74 42.39 12.67
N LYS A 221 7.51 43.48 12.55
CA LYS A 221 8.92 43.45 12.18
C LYS A 221 9.77 42.68 13.18
N ALA A 222 9.61 42.94 14.49
CA ALA A 222 10.36 42.25 15.54
C ALA A 222 10.06 40.73 15.54
N SER A 223 8.79 40.35 15.41
CA SER A 223 8.37 38.95 15.32
C SER A 223 8.93 38.28 14.06
N LEU A 224 8.85 38.93 12.91
CA LEU A 224 9.38 38.41 11.64
C LEU A 224 10.91 38.24 11.70
N LEU A 225 11.63 39.19 12.28
CA LEU A 225 13.07 39.09 12.49
C LEU A 225 13.44 37.92 13.38
N ASN A 226 12.70 37.71 14.48
CA ASN A 226 12.93 36.58 15.36
C ASN A 226 12.72 35.25 14.63
N ILE A 227 11.66 35.13 13.83
CA ILE A 227 11.38 33.93 13.05
C ILE A 227 12.49 33.69 12.01
N ALA A 228 12.85 34.72 11.21
CA ALA A 228 13.94 34.62 10.23
C ALA A 228 15.28 34.24 10.87
N PHE A 229 15.58 34.83 12.04
CA PHE A 229 16.77 34.47 12.82
C PHE A 229 16.74 33.01 13.24
N GLN A 230 15.60 32.52 13.74
CA GLN A 230 15.44 31.12 14.14
C GLN A 230 15.67 30.14 12.98
N TRP A 231 15.31 30.49 11.74
CA TRP A 231 15.61 29.68 10.55
C TRP A 231 17.12 29.57 10.30
N SER A 232 17.82 30.71 10.30
CA SER A 232 19.29 30.73 10.17
C SER A 232 19.98 29.99 11.32
N PHE A 233 19.48 30.17 12.55
CA PHE A 233 20.05 29.58 13.75
C PHE A 233 19.89 28.07 13.75
N MET A 234 18.75 27.55 13.31
CA MET A 234 18.49 26.11 13.21
C MET A 234 19.55 25.39 12.34
N LEU A 235 19.88 25.95 11.18
CA LEU A 235 20.90 25.38 10.29
C LEU A 235 22.28 25.42 10.94
N LYS A 236 22.61 26.53 11.60
CA LYS A 236 23.88 26.68 12.32
C LYS A 236 23.98 25.73 13.52
N GLU A 237 22.90 25.57 14.30
CA GLU A 237 22.80 24.65 15.43
C GLU A 237 22.93 23.18 14.98
N TYR A 238 22.30 22.82 13.86
CA TYR A 238 22.48 21.49 13.27
C TYR A 238 23.95 21.23 12.92
N LEU A 239 24.62 22.17 12.25
CA LEU A 239 26.03 22.03 11.90
C LEU A 239 26.92 21.94 13.15
N LEU A 240 26.65 22.75 14.18
CA LEU A 240 27.35 22.69 15.45
C LEU A 240 27.22 21.32 16.10
N ASN A 241 26.00 20.80 16.18
CA ASN A 241 25.72 19.49 16.76
C ASN A 241 26.36 18.36 15.94
N HIS A 242 26.32 18.44 14.61
CA HIS A 242 26.97 17.49 13.72
C HIS A 242 28.50 17.47 13.92
N VAL A 243 29.14 18.65 14.02
CA VAL A 243 30.58 18.74 14.30
C VAL A 243 30.90 18.16 15.67
N SER A 244 30.12 18.52 16.70
CA SER A 244 30.33 18.02 18.06
C SER A 244 30.14 16.51 18.17
N SER A 245 29.10 15.94 17.55
CA SER A 245 28.85 14.50 17.56
C SER A 245 29.93 13.76 16.78
N SER A 246 30.30 14.26 15.60
CA SER A 246 31.33 13.63 14.76
C SER A 246 32.69 13.63 15.45
N LEU A 247 33.09 14.73 16.11
CA LEU A 247 34.34 14.78 16.87
C LEU A 247 34.33 13.84 18.07
N ASN A 248 33.21 13.77 18.81
CA ASN A 248 33.06 12.83 19.91
C ASN A 248 33.14 11.36 19.43
N ASP A 249 32.50 11.04 18.30
CA ASP A 249 32.55 9.70 17.72
C ASP A 249 33.97 9.33 17.26
N LEU A 250 34.71 10.30 16.70
CA LEU A 250 36.13 10.14 16.35
C LEU A 250 37.00 9.95 17.59
N GLU A 251 36.75 10.70 18.66
CA GLU A 251 37.47 10.57 19.94
C GLU A 251 37.24 9.19 20.57
N VAL A 252 35.98 8.75 20.69
CA VAL A 252 35.62 7.40 21.19
C VAL A 252 36.25 6.31 20.33
N PHE A 253 36.27 6.49 19.00
CA PHE A 253 36.93 5.56 18.10
C PHE A 253 38.45 5.51 18.31
N ILE A 254 39.11 6.66 18.44
CA ILE A 254 40.56 6.74 18.69
C ILE A 254 40.88 6.09 20.05
N ASP A 255 40.14 6.42 21.11
CA ASP A 255 40.33 5.86 22.46
C ASP A 255 40.19 4.34 22.47
N SER A 256 39.11 3.81 21.87
CA SER A 256 38.86 2.37 21.81
C SER A 256 39.90 1.63 20.98
N THR A 257 40.39 2.23 19.90
CA THR A 257 41.43 1.67 19.03
C THR A 257 42.81 1.72 19.69
N GLU A 258 43.14 2.82 20.38
CA GLU A 258 44.39 2.98 21.14
C GLU A 258 44.47 1.95 22.27
N LEU A 259 43.37 1.79 23.04
CA LEU A 259 43.28 0.77 24.08
C LEU A 259 43.36 -0.64 23.49
N GLY A 260 42.65 -0.90 22.38
CA GLY A 260 42.62 -2.20 21.72
C GLY A 260 43.97 -2.62 21.15
N ILE A 261 44.73 -1.70 20.55
CA ILE A 261 46.08 -1.96 20.02
C ILE A 261 47.11 -2.08 21.14
N SER A 262 46.92 -1.39 22.27
CA SER A 262 47.84 -1.47 23.41
C SER A 262 47.69 -2.75 24.23
N GLN A 263 46.64 -3.55 24.00
CA GLN A 263 46.48 -4.83 24.66
C GLN A 263 47.52 -5.83 24.13
N HIS A 264 48.41 -6.27 25.03
CA HIS A 264 49.37 -7.32 24.72
C HIS A 264 48.65 -8.64 24.49
N THR A 265 48.77 -9.17 23.27
CA THR A 265 48.28 -10.50 22.93
C THR A 265 49.35 -11.53 23.23
N GLU A 266 49.06 -12.48 24.11
CA GLU A 266 49.92 -13.66 24.30
C GLU A 266 49.77 -14.61 23.09
N PRO A 267 50.81 -15.40 22.75
CA PRO A 267 50.82 -16.25 21.55
C PRO A 267 49.73 -17.33 21.50
N ASP A 268 49.04 -17.61 22.63
CA ASP A 268 47.98 -18.61 22.74
C ASP A 268 46.56 -18.00 22.83
N ASP A 269 46.43 -16.66 22.82
CA ASP A 269 45.13 -15.97 22.90
C ASP A 269 44.59 -15.61 21.51
N LEU A 270 43.88 -16.58 20.91
CA LEU A 270 43.19 -16.40 19.63
C LEU A 270 42.13 -15.29 19.70
N GLU A 271 41.40 -15.16 20.80
CA GLU A 271 40.33 -14.17 20.97
C GLU A 271 40.91 -12.75 21.07
N GLY A 272 41.99 -12.59 21.83
CA GLY A 272 42.76 -11.35 21.87
C GLY A 272 43.32 -10.98 20.49
N LEU A 273 43.83 -11.96 19.74
CA LEU A 273 44.38 -11.71 18.40
C LEU A 273 43.30 -11.25 17.43
N LEU A 274 42.11 -11.85 17.49
CA LEU A 274 40.97 -11.46 16.66
C LEU A 274 40.54 -10.00 16.94
N LYS A 275 40.49 -9.60 18.21
CA LYS A 275 40.15 -8.23 18.63
C LYS A 275 41.17 -7.21 18.13
N VAL A 276 42.46 -7.47 18.33
CA VAL A 276 43.54 -6.57 17.86
C VAL A 276 43.53 -6.47 16.34
N MET A 277 43.36 -7.59 15.62
CA MET A 277 43.22 -7.59 14.15
C MET A 277 42.00 -6.79 13.68
N GLY A 278 40.88 -6.83 14.42
CA GLY A 278 39.69 -6.05 14.15
C GLY A 278 39.96 -4.55 14.20
N HIS A 279 40.64 -4.08 15.25
CA HIS A 279 41.07 -2.69 15.39
C HIS A 279 42.06 -2.28 14.30
N LEU A 280 43.04 -3.13 13.97
CA LEU A 280 44.01 -2.88 12.89
C LEU A 280 43.33 -2.73 11.53
N ARG A 281 42.28 -3.52 11.27
CA ARG A 281 41.45 -3.39 10.07
C ARG A 281 40.66 -2.08 10.06
N SER A 282 39.99 -1.74 11.17
CA SER A 282 39.24 -0.48 11.28
C SER A 282 40.14 0.74 11.05
N VAL A 283 41.39 0.72 11.54
CA VAL A 283 42.38 1.76 11.28
C VAL A 283 42.68 1.89 9.78
N ARG A 284 42.85 0.76 9.08
CA ARG A 284 43.15 0.74 7.65
C ARG A 284 41.98 1.24 6.79
N GLU A 285 40.76 0.79 7.08
CA GLU A 285 39.56 1.17 6.32
C GLU A 285 39.28 2.67 6.47
N ARG A 286 39.38 3.19 7.70
CA ARG A 286 39.13 4.61 7.97
C ARG A 286 40.28 5.51 7.53
N LYS A 287 41.51 5.00 7.37
CA LYS A 287 42.66 5.80 6.92
C LYS A 287 42.41 6.59 5.64
N ILE A 288 41.69 6.03 4.67
CA ILE A 288 41.45 6.70 3.39
C ILE A 288 40.46 7.86 3.55
N SER A 289 39.47 7.72 4.43
CA SER A 289 38.38 8.68 4.57
C SER A 289 38.55 9.66 5.73
N MET A 290 39.34 9.33 6.75
CA MET A 290 39.39 10.10 8.00
C MET A 290 40.08 11.46 7.83
N ASP A 291 41.06 11.56 6.93
CA ASP A 291 41.70 12.85 6.59
C ASP A 291 40.70 13.79 5.90
N ASP A 292 39.87 13.26 4.99
CA ASP A 292 38.80 14.00 4.33
C ASP A 292 37.72 14.43 5.35
N VAL A 293 37.38 13.57 6.31
CA VAL A 293 36.43 13.90 7.39
C VAL A 293 36.97 15.03 8.27
N PHE A 294 38.24 14.97 8.69
CA PHE A 294 38.84 16.06 9.47
C PHE A 294 38.88 17.37 8.68
N GLN A 295 39.15 17.33 7.37
CA GLN A 295 39.12 18.53 6.53
C GLN A 295 37.70 19.07 6.40
N SER A 296 36.71 18.23 6.15
CA SER A 296 35.30 18.65 6.09
C SER A 296 34.85 19.28 7.40
N LEU A 297 35.26 18.76 8.55
CA LEU A 297 34.93 19.32 9.86
C LEU A 297 35.60 20.68 10.07
N LYS A 298 36.87 20.85 9.64
CA LYS A 298 37.56 22.14 9.64
C LYS A 298 36.84 23.17 8.78
N ASP A 299 36.44 22.81 7.57
CA ASP A 299 35.74 23.71 6.66
C ASP A 299 34.38 24.14 7.24
N THR A 300 33.64 23.21 7.90
CA THR A 300 32.38 23.54 8.60
C THR A 300 32.61 24.50 9.75
N LEU A 301 33.72 24.38 10.47
CA LEU A 301 34.06 25.25 11.58
C LEU A 301 34.47 26.64 11.13
N GLU A 302 35.29 26.75 10.08
CA GLU A 302 35.67 28.04 9.49
C GLU A 302 34.42 28.78 9.01
N MET A 303 33.49 28.07 8.36
CA MET A 303 32.20 28.64 7.99
C MET A 303 31.41 29.15 9.21
N LEU A 304 31.25 28.36 10.28
CA LEU A 304 30.52 28.81 11.47
C LEU A 304 31.17 30.02 12.16
N GLN A 305 32.50 30.10 12.14
CA GLN A 305 33.25 31.27 12.63
C GLN A 305 32.94 32.54 11.83
N THR A 306 32.75 32.45 10.50
CA THR A 306 32.38 33.63 9.68
C THR A 306 31.04 34.25 10.09
N TYR A 307 30.13 33.45 10.67
CA TYR A 307 28.83 33.92 11.18
C TYR A 307 28.85 34.36 12.65
N GLY A 308 30.04 34.46 13.26
CA GLY A 308 30.21 34.96 14.62
C GLY A 308 29.71 34.02 15.72
N GLN A 309 29.60 32.71 15.44
CA GLN A 309 29.27 31.75 16.51
C GLN A 309 30.46 31.53 17.44
N GLU A 310 30.32 31.93 18.70
CA GLU A 310 31.25 31.59 19.77
C GLU A 310 31.15 30.10 20.07
N MET A 311 32.07 29.33 19.48
CA MET A 311 32.18 27.90 19.74
C MET A 311 32.82 27.66 21.12
N LEU A 312 32.44 26.56 21.77
CA LEU A 312 33.13 26.08 22.96
C LEU A 312 34.61 25.83 22.65
N GLN A 313 35.50 26.34 23.49
CA GLN A 313 36.96 26.15 23.38
C GLN A 313 37.34 24.66 23.33
N ALA A 314 36.55 23.80 23.97
CA ALA A 314 36.73 22.35 23.95
C ALA A 314 36.67 21.74 22.52
N ILE A 315 35.76 22.21 21.66
CA ILE A 315 35.59 21.68 20.29
C ILE A 315 36.82 22.04 19.43
N HIS A 316 37.34 23.26 19.59
CA HIS A 316 38.57 23.69 18.92
C HIS A 316 39.78 22.86 19.37
N GLN A 317 39.91 22.63 20.69
CA GLN A 317 40.99 21.81 21.23
C GLN A 317 40.92 20.36 20.71
N GLN A 318 39.73 19.76 20.67
CA GLN A 318 39.53 18.42 20.11
C GLN A 318 39.96 18.34 18.64
N LEU A 319 39.56 19.30 17.80
CA LEU A 319 39.93 19.30 16.38
C LEU A 319 41.45 19.47 16.16
N GLU A 320 42.15 20.19 17.03
CA GLU A 320 43.61 20.33 16.95
C GLU A 320 44.34 19.07 17.42
N VAL A 321 43.84 18.41 18.48
CA VAL A 321 44.52 17.27 19.12
C VAL A 321 44.24 15.93 18.41
N LEU A 322 42.99 15.69 17.96
CA LEU A 322 42.57 14.40 17.40
C LEU A 322 43.37 13.96 16.15
N PRO A 323 43.72 14.85 15.19
CA PRO A 323 44.56 14.47 14.06
C PRO A 323 45.95 13.97 14.49
N GLY A 324 46.53 14.58 15.54
CA GLY A 324 47.81 14.13 16.10
C GLY A 324 47.70 12.76 16.75
N ARG A 325 46.67 12.54 17.57
CA ARG A 325 46.39 11.23 18.18
C ARG A 325 46.13 10.16 17.13
N TRP A 326 45.45 10.49 16.05
CA TRP A 326 45.21 9.57 14.93
C TRP A 326 46.51 9.11 14.27
N VAL A 327 47.47 10.02 14.02
CA VAL A 327 48.79 9.66 13.49
C VAL A 327 49.54 8.74 14.44
N GLU A 328 49.47 8.98 15.76
CA GLU A 328 50.07 8.09 16.75
C GLU A 328 49.44 6.69 16.72
N VAL A 329 48.11 6.60 16.70
CA VAL A 329 47.40 5.32 16.54
C VAL A 329 47.78 4.60 15.25
N GLN A 330 47.96 5.32 14.13
CA GLN A 330 48.44 4.73 12.88
C GLN A 330 49.86 4.16 13.02
N HIS A 331 50.74 4.85 13.74
CA HIS A 331 52.10 4.39 14.00
C HIS A 331 52.10 3.15 14.90
N GLN A 332 51.35 3.16 16.01
CA GLN A 332 51.18 2.00 16.89
C GLN A 332 50.57 0.81 16.15
N ALA A 333 49.55 1.04 15.31
CA ALA A 333 48.97 0.01 14.44
C ALA A 333 50.00 -0.56 13.45
N GLY A 334 50.95 0.25 12.98
CA GLY A 334 52.07 -0.18 12.14
C GLY A 334 53.02 -1.12 12.88
N LEU A 335 53.45 -0.74 14.09
CA LEU A 335 54.35 -1.54 14.93
C LEU A 335 53.69 -2.86 15.37
N MET A 336 52.43 -2.80 15.81
CA MET A 336 51.70 -4.00 16.25
C MET A 336 51.51 -4.99 15.09
N ARG A 337 51.23 -4.52 13.87
CA ARG A 337 51.19 -5.40 12.68
C ARG A 337 52.51 -6.11 12.43
N GLN A 338 53.65 -5.42 12.59
CA GLN A 338 54.97 -6.05 12.41
C GLN A 338 55.22 -7.10 13.50
N HIS A 339 54.80 -6.83 14.72
CA HIS A 339 54.93 -7.77 15.84
C HIS A 339 54.05 -9.02 15.68
N LEU A 340 52.80 -8.85 15.23
CA LEU A 340 51.83 -9.92 15.05
C LEU A 340 51.97 -10.67 13.70
N ALA A 341 52.76 -10.16 12.76
CA ALA A 341 52.99 -10.79 11.45
C ALA A 341 53.32 -12.30 11.49
N PRO A 342 54.21 -12.81 12.36
CA PRO A 342 54.48 -14.26 12.42
C PRO A 342 53.29 -15.07 12.92
N LEU A 343 52.59 -14.60 13.96
CA LEU A 343 51.38 -15.25 14.49
C LEU A 343 50.23 -15.21 13.47
N GLN A 344 50.08 -14.08 12.78
CA GLN A 344 49.13 -13.92 11.69
C GLN A 344 49.42 -14.91 10.55
N ALA A 345 50.68 -15.10 10.16
CA ALA A 345 51.06 -16.05 9.11
C ALA A 345 50.74 -17.50 9.49
N GLU A 346 50.94 -17.88 10.75
CA GLU A 346 50.57 -19.20 11.28
C GLU A 346 49.05 -19.40 11.27
N GLN A 347 48.27 -18.43 11.76
CA GLN A 347 46.81 -18.49 11.74
C GLN A 347 46.25 -18.50 10.32
N VAL A 348 46.82 -17.73 9.39
CA VAL A 348 46.46 -17.77 7.96
C VAL A 348 46.70 -19.16 7.37
N ALA A 349 47.79 -19.85 7.73
CA ALA A 349 48.05 -21.20 7.27
C ALA A 349 47.02 -22.22 7.81
N ILE A 350 46.61 -22.08 9.08
CA ILE A 350 45.56 -22.90 9.70
C ILE A 350 44.21 -22.62 9.04
N LEU A 351 43.86 -21.34 8.84
CA LEU A 351 42.61 -20.94 8.19
C LEU A 351 42.52 -21.46 6.77
N ARG A 352 43.59 -21.36 5.96
CA ARG A 352 43.61 -21.95 4.61
C ARG A 352 43.35 -23.46 4.63
N LYS A 353 43.93 -24.19 5.59
CA LYS A 353 43.64 -25.63 5.74
C LYS A 353 42.17 -25.88 6.10
N LYS A 354 41.59 -25.07 6.99
CA LYS A 354 40.16 -25.17 7.36
C LYS A 354 39.24 -24.80 6.19
N CYS A 355 39.53 -23.75 5.43
CA CYS A 355 38.79 -23.38 4.22
C CYS A 355 38.80 -24.53 3.20
N ASN A 356 39.98 -25.07 2.88
CA ASN A 356 40.09 -26.23 1.98
C ASN A 356 39.32 -27.45 2.50
N SER A 357 39.36 -27.71 3.81
CA SER A 357 38.58 -28.79 4.42
C SER A 357 37.07 -28.56 4.31
N CYS A 358 36.61 -27.32 4.49
CA CYS A 358 35.21 -26.93 4.36
C CYS A 358 34.75 -27.06 2.91
N GLU A 359 35.54 -26.61 1.93
CA GLU A 359 35.25 -26.78 0.49
C GLU A 359 35.12 -28.27 0.11
N MET A 360 36.00 -29.13 0.64
CA MET A 360 35.89 -30.58 0.45
C MET A 360 34.64 -31.15 1.11
N GLN A 361 34.27 -30.69 2.31
CA GLN A 361 33.03 -31.09 2.97
C GLN A 361 31.79 -30.66 2.18
N GLN A 362 31.78 -29.44 1.62
CA GLN A 362 30.71 -28.96 0.74
C GLN A 362 30.59 -29.82 -0.52
N LEU A 363 31.71 -30.20 -1.15
CA LEU A 363 31.71 -31.07 -2.34
C LEU A 363 31.17 -32.48 -2.00
N HIS A 364 31.61 -33.07 -0.89
CA HIS A 364 31.09 -34.35 -0.42
C HIS A 364 29.61 -34.28 -0.05
N PHE A 365 29.18 -33.19 0.58
CA PHE A 365 27.78 -32.92 0.86
C PHE A 365 26.96 -32.85 -0.44
N ARG A 366 27.45 -32.11 -1.44
CA ARG A 366 26.81 -31.99 -2.77
C ARG A 366 26.62 -33.35 -3.45
N GLN A 367 27.65 -34.18 -3.47
CA GLN A 367 27.57 -35.53 -4.05
C GLN A 367 26.53 -36.40 -3.32
N ARG A 368 26.50 -36.33 -1.99
CA ARG A 368 25.54 -37.07 -1.19
C ARG A 368 24.12 -36.53 -1.36
N PHE A 369 23.95 -35.22 -1.49
CA PHE A 369 22.67 -34.57 -1.76
C PHE A 369 22.09 -35.08 -3.08
N GLN A 370 22.87 -35.10 -4.16
CA GLN A 370 22.42 -35.63 -5.45
C GLN A 370 22.01 -37.11 -5.42
N GLN A 371 22.59 -37.93 -4.52
CA GLN A 371 22.29 -39.35 -4.42
C GLN A 371 21.11 -39.67 -3.48
N LYS A 372 20.99 -38.94 -2.36
CA LYS A 372 20.06 -39.26 -1.27
C LYS A 372 18.85 -38.32 -1.19
N ALA A 373 18.93 -37.13 -1.77
CA ALA A 373 17.79 -36.22 -1.75
C ALA A 373 16.63 -36.83 -2.55
N PRO A 374 15.38 -36.50 -2.17
CA PRO A 374 14.20 -37.16 -2.70
C PRO A 374 13.84 -36.66 -4.11
N PHE A 375 14.73 -36.84 -5.09
CA PHE A 375 14.47 -36.50 -6.49
C PHE A 375 13.55 -37.50 -7.21
N ARG A 376 13.33 -38.67 -6.61
CA ARG A 376 12.54 -39.77 -7.17
C ARG A 376 11.12 -39.77 -6.62
N TYR A 377 10.14 -40.02 -7.48
CA TYR A 377 8.72 -40.02 -7.08
C TYR A 377 8.37 -41.13 -6.06
N ASP A 378 9.10 -42.24 -6.12
CA ASP A 378 8.93 -43.41 -5.23
C ASP A 378 9.56 -43.22 -3.83
N CYS A 379 10.03 -42.02 -3.49
CA CYS A 379 10.69 -41.79 -2.21
C CYS A 379 9.71 -41.99 -1.03
N VAL A 380 10.14 -42.81 -0.07
CA VAL A 380 9.42 -43.05 1.18
C VAL A 380 9.93 -42.05 2.22
N GLU A 381 9.01 -41.32 2.85
CA GLU A 381 9.29 -40.28 3.85
C GLU A 381 10.25 -39.16 3.38
N PRO A 382 9.88 -38.39 2.34
CA PRO A 382 10.73 -37.34 1.77
C PRO A 382 11.12 -36.24 2.78
N TYR A 383 10.23 -35.90 3.72
CA TYR A 383 10.48 -34.87 4.74
C TYR A 383 11.56 -35.27 5.73
N ASN A 384 11.62 -36.54 6.16
CA ASN A 384 12.67 -37.02 7.06
C ASN A 384 14.06 -36.87 6.42
N TRP A 385 14.16 -37.12 5.12
CA TRP A 385 15.40 -36.91 4.37
C TRP A 385 15.72 -35.42 4.18
N LEU A 386 14.74 -34.58 3.87
CA LEU A 386 14.93 -33.13 3.75
C LEU A 386 15.35 -32.50 5.08
N ASP A 387 14.74 -32.92 6.21
CA ASP A 387 15.08 -32.43 7.54
C ASP A 387 16.49 -32.84 7.96
N LEU A 388 16.87 -34.10 7.70
CA LEU A 388 18.24 -34.58 7.95
C LEU A 388 19.26 -33.79 7.14
N LEU A 389 19.02 -33.60 5.83
CA LEU A 389 19.89 -32.81 4.96
C LEU A 389 19.93 -31.33 5.39
N ASN A 390 18.81 -30.78 5.84
CA ASN A 390 18.73 -29.41 6.33
C ASN A 390 19.58 -29.18 7.59
N GLN A 391 19.52 -30.08 8.57
CA GLN A 391 20.35 -29.98 9.77
C GLN A 391 21.85 -29.98 9.42
N GLU A 392 22.26 -30.85 8.50
CA GLU A 392 23.63 -30.89 8.02
C GLU A 392 24.01 -29.61 7.24
N MET A 393 23.13 -29.09 6.38
CA MET A 393 23.36 -27.81 5.67
C MET A 393 23.54 -26.65 6.64
N VAL A 394 22.68 -26.52 7.64
CA VAL A 394 22.78 -25.45 8.65
C VAL A 394 24.13 -25.52 9.37
N SER A 395 24.59 -26.72 9.76
CA SER A 395 25.90 -26.88 10.41
C SER A 395 27.08 -26.46 9.50
N LEU A 396 26.97 -26.73 8.19
CA LEU A 396 27.98 -26.33 7.21
C LEU A 396 27.92 -24.83 6.94
N GLU A 397 26.74 -24.21 6.91
CA GLU A 397 26.54 -22.77 6.74
C GLU A 397 27.09 -21.98 7.92
N GLU A 398 26.86 -22.45 9.15
CA GLU A 398 27.45 -21.85 10.36
C GLU A 398 28.99 -21.93 10.32
N THR A 399 29.53 -23.09 9.92
CA THR A 399 30.98 -23.26 9.74
C THR A 399 31.51 -22.33 8.65
N LEU A 400 30.82 -22.22 7.51
CA LEU A 400 31.20 -21.32 6.43
C LEU A 400 31.16 -19.86 6.88
N LYS A 401 30.13 -19.44 7.62
CA LYS A 401 29.99 -18.08 8.13
C LYS A 401 31.15 -17.70 9.06
N THR A 402 31.48 -18.56 10.02
CA THR A 402 32.61 -18.33 10.93
C THR A 402 33.96 -18.30 10.18
N LEU A 403 34.10 -19.12 9.14
CA LEU A 403 35.28 -19.11 8.28
C LEU A 403 35.35 -17.87 7.39
N ILE A 404 34.23 -17.35 6.88
CA ILE A 404 34.19 -16.09 6.14
C ILE A 404 34.56 -14.92 7.06
N GLU A 405 33.96 -14.82 8.24
CA GLU A 405 34.25 -13.77 9.23
C GLU A 405 35.75 -13.74 9.58
N SER A 406 36.34 -14.91 9.85
CA SER A 406 37.79 -15.03 10.08
C SER A 406 38.63 -14.78 8.82
N SER A 407 38.22 -15.25 7.64
CA SER A 407 38.97 -15.02 6.39
C SER A 407 39.03 -13.54 6.02
N VAL A 408 37.91 -12.81 6.22
CA VAL A 408 37.86 -11.36 6.01
C VAL A 408 38.76 -10.63 7.01
N LEU A 409 38.78 -11.05 8.27
CA LEU A 409 39.64 -10.47 9.29
C LEU A 409 41.14 -10.68 9.03
N PHE A 410 41.51 -11.84 8.50
CA PHE A 410 42.90 -12.20 8.21
C PHE A 410 43.33 -11.96 6.75
N GLU A 411 42.45 -11.39 5.92
CA GLU A 411 42.69 -11.12 4.49
C GLU A 411 43.10 -12.38 3.69
N VAL A 412 42.48 -13.52 4.04
CA VAL A 412 42.63 -14.78 3.28
C VAL A 412 41.55 -14.84 2.20
N GLY A 413 41.85 -15.50 1.07
CA GLY A 413 40.85 -15.76 0.05
C GLY A 413 39.61 -16.40 0.66
N MET A 414 38.44 -15.80 0.39
CA MET A 414 37.17 -16.26 0.94
C MET A 414 36.89 -17.68 0.44
N PRO A 415 36.45 -18.60 1.32
CA PRO A 415 36.01 -19.92 0.88
C PRO A 415 34.81 -19.80 -0.04
N ASP A 416 34.78 -20.58 -1.12
CA ASP A 416 33.65 -20.60 -2.05
C ASP A 416 32.44 -21.30 -1.41
N GLY A 417 31.29 -20.63 -1.39
CA GLY A 417 30.02 -21.12 -0.84
C GLY A 417 29.03 -21.64 -1.89
N GLN A 418 29.37 -21.53 -3.19
CA GLN A 418 28.44 -21.81 -4.29
C GLN A 418 27.76 -23.18 -4.21
N ASN A 419 28.50 -24.23 -3.83
CA ASN A 419 27.94 -25.59 -3.75
C ASN A 419 26.84 -25.69 -2.68
N LEU A 420 27.00 -24.99 -1.56
CA LEU A 420 26.05 -24.99 -0.46
C LEU A 420 24.83 -24.13 -0.79
N GLU A 421 25.04 -22.97 -1.42
CA GLU A 421 23.96 -22.10 -1.93
C GLU A 421 23.07 -22.83 -2.94
N LEU A 422 23.68 -23.56 -3.88
CA LEU A 422 22.95 -24.39 -4.84
C LEU A 422 22.18 -25.52 -4.17
N CYS A 423 22.76 -26.21 -3.18
CA CYS A 423 22.04 -27.24 -2.43
C CYS A 423 20.86 -26.67 -1.66
N ARG A 424 21.02 -25.48 -1.05
CA ARG A 424 19.95 -24.77 -0.34
C ARG A 424 18.81 -24.41 -1.28
N TYR A 425 19.15 -23.88 -2.45
CA TYR A 425 18.18 -23.56 -3.50
C TYR A 425 17.40 -24.81 -3.96
N GLU A 426 18.10 -25.88 -4.32
CA GLU A 426 17.47 -27.14 -4.74
C GLU A 426 16.64 -27.80 -3.62
N ALA A 427 17.07 -27.68 -2.36
CA ALA A 427 16.32 -28.21 -1.22
C ALA A 427 14.99 -27.48 -1.00
N CYS A 428 14.96 -26.15 -1.16
CA CYS A 428 13.73 -25.37 -1.11
C CYS A 428 12.77 -25.80 -2.22
N LEU A 429 13.25 -25.89 -3.45
CA LEU A 429 12.46 -26.36 -4.59
C LEU A 429 11.95 -27.80 -4.42
N LEU A 430 12.77 -28.69 -3.87
CA LEU A 430 12.36 -30.05 -3.55
C LEU A 430 11.25 -30.07 -2.50
N LYS A 431 11.35 -29.24 -1.45
CA LYS A 431 10.31 -29.11 -0.44
C LYS A 431 8.99 -28.65 -1.06
N ASP A 432 9.02 -27.59 -1.87
CA ASP A 432 7.83 -27.06 -2.54
C ASP A 432 7.18 -28.13 -3.44
N LEU A 433 8.00 -28.89 -4.19
CA LEU A 433 7.52 -30.00 -5.01
C LEU A 433 6.88 -31.11 -4.17
N TRP A 434 7.51 -31.51 -3.05
CA TRP A 434 6.97 -32.55 -2.18
C TRP A 434 5.74 -32.12 -1.41
N ASP A 435 5.61 -30.83 -1.07
CA ASP A 435 4.40 -30.26 -0.49
C ASP A 435 3.21 -30.42 -1.45
N ILE A 436 3.40 -30.12 -2.74
CA ILE A 436 2.37 -30.36 -3.76
C ILE A 436 2.09 -31.87 -3.93
N ILE A 437 3.13 -32.72 -4.00
CA ILE A 437 2.95 -34.18 -4.11
C ILE A 437 2.10 -34.71 -2.95
N ASN A 438 2.42 -34.32 -1.72
CA ASN A 438 1.69 -34.78 -0.55
C ASN A 438 0.28 -34.20 -0.46
N MET A 439 0.09 -32.94 -0.88
CA MET A 439 -1.23 -32.33 -0.97
C MET A 439 -2.11 -33.07 -1.97
N VAL A 440 -1.58 -33.39 -3.16
CA VAL A 440 -2.28 -34.18 -4.19
C VAL A 440 -2.60 -35.57 -3.67
N ARG A 441 -1.61 -36.32 -3.15
CA ARG A 441 -1.82 -37.67 -2.63
C ARG A 441 -2.84 -37.72 -1.50
N SER A 442 -2.77 -36.78 -0.55
CA SER A 442 -3.70 -36.72 0.58
C SER A 442 -5.12 -36.37 0.11
N SER A 443 -5.24 -35.43 -0.82
CA SER A 443 -6.52 -35.06 -1.42
C SER A 443 -7.11 -36.26 -2.17
N LEU A 444 -6.35 -36.87 -3.08
CA LEU A 444 -6.79 -38.04 -3.85
C LEU A 444 -7.16 -39.20 -2.93
N ALA A 445 -6.39 -39.50 -1.88
CA ALA A 445 -6.71 -40.55 -0.92
C ALA A 445 -8.07 -40.30 -0.22
N ALA A 446 -8.35 -39.06 0.20
CA ALA A 446 -9.63 -38.70 0.79
C ALA A 446 -10.80 -38.94 -0.19
N TRP A 447 -10.64 -38.54 -1.46
CA TRP A 447 -11.64 -38.77 -2.50
C TRP A 447 -11.79 -40.26 -2.85
N PHE A 448 -10.70 -40.99 -2.96
CA PHE A 448 -10.68 -42.41 -3.34
C PHE A 448 -11.36 -43.29 -2.28
N SER A 449 -11.24 -42.92 -1.00
CA SER A 449 -11.93 -43.61 0.12
C SER A 449 -13.45 -43.37 0.17
N SER A 450 -13.96 -42.40 -0.58
CA SER A 450 -15.36 -42.01 -0.54
C SER A 450 -16.24 -42.85 -1.50
N PRO A 451 -17.55 -43.05 -1.18
CA PRO A 451 -18.44 -43.87 -2.00
C PRO A 451 -18.81 -43.18 -3.32
N TRP A 452 -18.58 -43.86 -4.43
CA TRP A 452 -18.64 -43.34 -5.81
C TRP A 452 -19.96 -42.65 -6.21
N LYS A 453 -21.13 -43.20 -5.83
CA LYS A 453 -22.44 -42.76 -6.33
C LYS A 453 -22.92 -41.38 -5.84
N LYS A 454 -22.27 -40.80 -4.83
CA LYS A 454 -22.65 -39.50 -4.24
C LYS A 454 -21.60 -38.41 -4.47
N GLN A 455 -20.56 -38.69 -5.25
CA GLN A 455 -19.42 -37.79 -5.44
C GLN A 455 -19.61 -36.91 -6.67
N ASP A 456 -19.23 -35.64 -6.51
CA ASP A 456 -19.11 -34.68 -7.59
C ASP A 456 -17.75 -34.85 -8.27
N LEU A 457 -17.74 -35.54 -9.41
CA LEU A 457 -16.52 -35.79 -10.20
C LEU A 457 -16.04 -34.55 -10.93
N GLU A 458 -16.92 -33.60 -11.23
CA GLU A 458 -16.56 -32.33 -11.86
C GLU A 458 -15.71 -31.50 -10.90
N ALA A 459 -16.10 -31.46 -9.62
CA ALA A 459 -15.29 -30.83 -8.57
C ALA A 459 -13.90 -31.47 -8.44
N LEU A 460 -13.82 -32.80 -8.46
CA LEU A 460 -12.55 -33.53 -8.39
C LEU A 460 -11.67 -33.32 -9.64
N GLU A 461 -12.27 -33.28 -10.83
CA GLU A 461 -11.57 -32.99 -12.08
C GLU A 461 -11.00 -31.57 -12.08
N ASN A 462 -11.80 -30.59 -11.65
CA ASN A 462 -11.36 -29.20 -11.50
C ASN A 462 -10.22 -29.06 -10.48
N MET A 463 -10.27 -29.80 -9.38
CA MET A 463 -9.18 -29.87 -8.41
C MET A 463 -7.89 -30.44 -9.03
N CYS A 464 -7.97 -31.53 -9.80
CA CYS A 464 -6.81 -32.10 -10.50
C CYS A 464 -6.24 -31.13 -11.55
N ARG A 465 -7.09 -30.39 -12.27
CA ARG A 465 -6.66 -29.32 -13.20
C ARG A 465 -5.99 -28.16 -12.46
N HIS A 466 -6.46 -27.82 -11.26
CA HIS A 466 -5.83 -26.82 -10.41
C HIS A 466 -4.42 -27.25 -10.00
N PHE A 467 -4.26 -28.48 -9.50
CA PHE A 467 -2.94 -29.04 -9.17
C PHE A 467 -2.00 -29.12 -10.39
N ALA A 468 -2.53 -29.44 -11.58
CA ALA A 468 -1.73 -29.40 -12.81
C ALA A 468 -1.21 -27.98 -13.13
N ASN A 469 -2.00 -26.95 -12.85
CA ASN A 469 -1.60 -25.55 -13.03
C ASN A 469 -0.57 -25.12 -11.97
N GLU A 470 -0.76 -25.50 -10.70
CA GLU A 470 0.21 -25.24 -9.63
C GLU A 470 1.56 -25.90 -9.94
N LEU A 471 1.54 -27.16 -10.39
CA LEU A 471 2.73 -27.87 -10.84
C LEU A 471 3.44 -27.15 -11.99
N ARG A 472 2.70 -26.52 -12.92
CA ARG A 472 3.28 -25.75 -14.04
C ARG A 472 3.97 -24.46 -13.59
N ASN A 473 3.49 -23.86 -12.50
CA ASN A 473 3.99 -22.61 -11.93
C ASN A 473 5.26 -22.80 -11.09
N LEU A 474 5.63 -24.05 -10.74
CA LEU A 474 6.93 -24.36 -10.15
C LEU A 474 8.09 -23.97 -11.08
N ASP A 475 9.27 -23.80 -10.48
CA ASP A 475 10.49 -23.46 -11.20
C ASP A 475 10.78 -24.48 -12.32
N LYS A 476 11.37 -24.00 -13.42
CA LYS A 476 11.71 -24.81 -14.60
C LYS A 476 12.67 -25.95 -14.25
N GLU A 477 13.55 -25.76 -13.28
CA GLU A 477 14.51 -26.78 -12.86
C GLU A 477 13.86 -28.02 -12.26
N THR A 478 12.70 -27.86 -11.58
CA THR A 478 11.96 -28.97 -10.98
C THR A 478 11.46 -29.97 -12.03
N ARG A 479 11.28 -29.54 -13.28
CA ARG A 479 10.73 -30.35 -14.38
C ARG A 479 11.64 -31.49 -14.81
N ALA A 480 12.94 -31.39 -14.53
CA ALA A 480 13.90 -32.43 -14.83
C ALA A 480 13.88 -33.58 -13.81
N TRP A 481 13.23 -33.39 -12.66
CA TRP A 481 13.22 -34.36 -11.57
C TRP A 481 12.14 -35.42 -11.75
N ASP A 482 12.48 -36.64 -11.41
CA ASP A 482 11.57 -37.79 -11.50
C ASP A 482 10.33 -37.61 -10.61
N ALA A 483 10.48 -36.96 -9.45
CA ALA A 483 9.36 -36.57 -8.58
C ALA A 483 8.32 -35.70 -9.30
N PHE A 484 8.75 -34.74 -10.13
CA PHE A 484 7.85 -33.90 -10.92
C PHE A 484 7.16 -34.70 -12.02
N LEU A 485 7.93 -35.51 -12.76
CA LEU A 485 7.41 -36.34 -13.85
C LEU A 485 6.40 -37.37 -13.33
N GLY A 486 6.68 -37.98 -12.17
CA GLY A 486 5.79 -38.91 -11.50
C GLY A 486 4.46 -38.29 -11.10
N LEU A 487 4.49 -37.10 -10.48
CA LEU A 487 3.27 -36.37 -10.12
C LEU A 487 2.48 -35.94 -11.37
N GLN A 488 3.16 -35.43 -12.39
CA GLN A 488 2.53 -35.05 -13.65
C GLN A 488 1.80 -36.24 -14.28
N GLN A 489 2.44 -37.41 -14.29
CA GLN A 489 1.86 -38.62 -14.83
C GLN A 489 0.69 -39.12 -13.96
N GLU A 490 0.78 -39.01 -12.63
CA GLU A 490 -0.31 -39.37 -11.70
C GLU A 490 -1.55 -38.48 -11.93
N ILE A 491 -1.38 -37.15 -12.01
CA ILE A 491 -2.48 -36.22 -12.28
C ILE A 491 -3.10 -36.51 -13.65
N LYS A 492 -2.28 -36.73 -14.69
CA LYS A 492 -2.76 -37.04 -16.03
C LYS A 492 -3.56 -38.36 -16.08
N THR A 493 -3.05 -39.39 -15.42
CA THR A 493 -3.72 -40.71 -15.35
C THR A 493 -5.02 -40.61 -14.58
N THR A 494 -5.04 -39.84 -13.49
CA THR A 494 -6.24 -39.59 -12.68
C THR A 494 -7.30 -38.82 -13.47
N LEU A 495 -6.93 -37.75 -14.17
CA LEU A 495 -7.85 -36.99 -15.04
C LEU A 495 -8.48 -37.87 -16.14
N ALA A 496 -7.66 -38.68 -16.82
CA ALA A 496 -8.17 -39.61 -17.84
C ALA A 496 -9.16 -40.62 -17.23
N ALA A 497 -8.84 -41.14 -16.03
CA ALA A 497 -9.73 -42.04 -15.33
C ALA A 497 -11.03 -41.37 -14.89
N LEU A 498 -10.98 -40.14 -14.37
CA LEU A 498 -12.15 -39.37 -13.96
C LEU A 498 -13.09 -39.04 -15.13
N SER A 499 -12.54 -38.75 -16.31
CA SER A 499 -13.34 -38.51 -17.53
C SER A 499 -14.22 -39.71 -17.88
N VAL A 500 -13.62 -40.90 -17.99
CA VAL A 500 -14.33 -42.16 -18.27
C VAL A 500 -15.35 -42.49 -17.19
N LEU A 501 -14.97 -42.23 -15.95
CA LEU A 501 -15.80 -42.44 -14.78
C LEU A 501 -17.03 -41.50 -14.78
N SER A 502 -16.89 -40.24 -15.20
CA SER A 502 -17.99 -39.29 -15.33
C SER A 502 -19.08 -39.78 -16.30
N GLU A 503 -18.67 -40.34 -17.44
CA GLU A 503 -19.61 -40.96 -18.39
C GLU A 503 -20.38 -42.14 -17.78
N LEU A 504 -19.72 -42.89 -16.89
CA LEU A 504 -20.30 -44.04 -16.19
C LEU A 504 -21.27 -43.67 -15.05
N GLN A 505 -21.35 -42.40 -14.64
CA GLN A 505 -22.39 -41.93 -13.70
C GLN A 505 -23.75 -41.69 -14.37
N SER A 506 -23.83 -41.76 -15.70
CA SER A 506 -25.08 -41.53 -16.43
C SER A 506 -26.22 -42.46 -15.95
N PRO A 507 -27.43 -41.92 -15.70
CA PRO A 507 -28.58 -42.72 -15.25
C PRO A 507 -29.06 -43.74 -16.30
N ALA A 508 -28.55 -43.65 -17.53
CA ALA A 508 -28.83 -44.61 -18.60
C ALA A 508 -28.21 -46.00 -18.34
N ILE A 509 -27.18 -46.08 -17.50
CA ILE A 509 -26.44 -47.32 -17.25
C ILE A 509 -27.18 -48.20 -16.25
N ARG A 510 -27.23 -49.50 -16.54
CA ARG A 510 -27.99 -50.52 -15.80
C ARG A 510 -27.16 -51.76 -15.60
N ASP A 511 -27.64 -52.68 -14.77
CA ASP A 511 -26.91 -53.90 -14.39
C ASP A 511 -26.39 -54.70 -15.59
N HIS A 512 -27.14 -54.75 -16.70
CA HIS A 512 -26.68 -55.43 -17.92
C HIS A 512 -25.49 -54.74 -18.61
N HIS A 513 -25.40 -53.41 -18.53
CA HIS A 513 -24.26 -52.64 -19.05
C HIS A 513 -23.01 -52.86 -18.19
N TRP A 514 -23.18 -52.99 -16.86
CA TRP A 514 -22.09 -53.36 -15.95
C TRP A 514 -21.56 -54.77 -16.20
N LEU A 515 -22.44 -55.72 -16.54
CA LEU A 515 -22.07 -57.07 -16.99
C LEU A 515 -21.27 -57.05 -18.30
N GLN A 516 -21.63 -56.18 -19.25
CA GLN A 516 -20.88 -56.02 -20.50
C GLN A 516 -19.49 -55.43 -20.25
N LEU A 517 -19.39 -54.43 -19.37
CA LEU A 517 -18.10 -53.87 -18.95
C LEU A 517 -17.21 -54.91 -18.27
N THR A 518 -17.79 -55.70 -17.34
CA THR A 518 -17.10 -56.80 -16.65
C THR A 518 -16.56 -57.87 -17.60
N GLN A 519 -17.36 -58.24 -18.61
CA GLN A 519 -16.93 -59.20 -19.64
C GLN A 519 -15.85 -58.62 -20.55
N ALA A 520 -15.92 -57.32 -20.85
CA ALA A 520 -14.94 -56.65 -21.69
C ALA A 520 -13.61 -56.44 -20.95
N THR A 521 -13.61 -56.07 -19.66
CA THR A 521 -12.39 -55.80 -18.87
C THR A 521 -11.72 -57.08 -18.34
N GLY A 522 -12.45 -58.19 -18.24
CA GLY A 522 -11.92 -59.48 -17.77
C GLY A 522 -11.73 -59.57 -16.25
N THR A 523 -12.19 -58.56 -15.50
CA THR A 523 -12.15 -58.49 -14.04
C THR A 523 -13.57 -58.57 -13.49
N PRO A 524 -13.94 -59.55 -12.66
CA PRO A 524 -15.28 -59.63 -12.10
C PRO A 524 -15.50 -58.50 -11.07
N PHE A 525 -16.36 -57.52 -11.39
CA PHE A 525 -16.76 -56.48 -10.45
C PHE A 525 -18.27 -56.31 -10.41
N SER A 526 -18.80 -56.01 -9.22
CA SER A 526 -20.23 -55.74 -8.98
C SER A 526 -20.34 -54.36 -8.34
N VAL A 527 -20.96 -53.41 -9.06
CA VAL A 527 -21.11 -52.03 -8.59
C VAL A 527 -22.26 -51.95 -7.61
N ASN A 528 -21.93 -51.96 -6.32
CA ASN A 528 -22.88 -51.81 -5.22
C ASN A 528 -22.92 -50.33 -4.74
N GLN A 529 -23.83 -50.00 -3.82
CA GLN A 529 -23.92 -48.63 -3.27
C GLN A 529 -22.69 -48.22 -2.44
N ASP A 530 -21.93 -49.21 -1.95
CA ASP A 530 -20.73 -49.02 -1.12
C ASP A 530 -19.41 -49.11 -1.91
N THR A 531 -19.46 -49.22 -3.24
CA THR A 531 -18.25 -49.27 -4.06
C THR A 531 -17.51 -47.93 -3.99
N THR A 532 -16.25 -47.96 -3.58
CA THR A 532 -15.39 -46.79 -3.48
C THR A 532 -14.83 -46.39 -4.85
N LEU A 533 -14.49 -45.12 -5.00
CA LEU A 533 -13.83 -44.60 -6.20
C LEU A 533 -12.48 -45.29 -6.45
N GLU A 534 -11.75 -45.65 -5.39
CA GLU A 534 -10.50 -46.42 -5.46
C GLU A 534 -10.67 -47.76 -6.20
N ALA A 535 -11.72 -48.51 -5.86
CA ALA A 535 -11.99 -49.81 -6.44
C ALA A 535 -12.31 -49.72 -7.95
N LEU A 536 -12.93 -48.62 -8.38
CA LEU A 536 -13.23 -48.36 -9.80
C LEU A 536 -12.01 -47.86 -10.58
N LEU A 537 -11.18 -47.00 -9.98
CA LEU A 537 -9.92 -46.54 -10.56
C LEU A 537 -8.92 -47.70 -10.74
N GLY A 538 -8.91 -48.65 -9.80
CA GLY A 538 -8.10 -49.87 -9.89
C GLY A 538 -8.43 -50.78 -11.08
N LEU A 539 -9.62 -50.63 -11.69
CA LEU A 539 -10.01 -51.35 -12.91
C LEU A 539 -9.39 -50.76 -14.17
N ARG A 540 -8.71 -49.60 -14.06
CA ARG A 540 -8.01 -48.91 -15.15
C ARG A 540 -8.86 -48.73 -16.41
N LEU A 541 -10.12 -48.36 -16.22
CA LEU A 541 -11.08 -48.20 -17.32
C LEU A 541 -10.66 -47.13 -18.36
N HIS A 542 -9.78 -46.20 -17.98
CA HIS A 542 -9.16 -45.23 -18.90
C HIS A 542 -8.25 -45.87 -19.96
N GLU A 543 -7.67 -47.05 -19.70
CA GLU A 543 -6.89 -47.76 -20.73
C GLU A 543 -7.79 -48.30 -21.87
N ARG A 544 -9.12 -48.30 -21.67
CA ARG A 544 -10.13 -48.79 -22.62
C ARG A 544 -11.32 -47.83 -22.75
N GLU A 545 -11.04 -46.55 -22.82
CA GLU A 545 -12.02 -45.46 -22.95
C GLU A 545 -13.02 -45.72 -24.10
N ASP A 546 -12.56 -46.12 -25.28
CA ASP A 546 -13.40 -46.37 -26.46
C ASP A 546 -14.53 -47.39 -26.21
N LEU A 547 -14.23 -48.44 -25.44
CA LEU A 547 -15.21 -49.48 -25.11
C LEU A 547 -16.25 -48.98 -24.11
N VAL A 548 -15.81 -48.18 -23.14
CA VAL A 548 -16.70 -47.56 -22.16
C VAL A 548 -17.66 -46.61 -22.87
N TRP A 549 -17.13 -45.71 -23.69
CA TRP A 549 -17.92 -44.75 -24.46
C TRP A 549 -18.98 -45.43 -25.33
N THR A 550 -18.61 -46.52 -26.02
CA THR A 550 -19.55 -47.29 -26.87
C THR A 550 -20.71 -47.87 -26.05
N ILE A 551 -20.45 -48.34 -24.83
CA ILE A 551 -21.47 -48.89 -23.93
C ILE A 551 -22.36 -47.77 -23.39
N VAL A 552 -21.79 -46.61 -23.02
CA VAL A 552 -22.53 -45.44 -22.53
C VAL A 552 -23.44 -44.85 -23.62
N ASP A 553 -22.95 -44.69 -24.85
CA ASP A 553 -23.74 -44.20 -26.00
C ASP A 553 -24.91 -45.14 -26.30
N ARG A 554 -24.66 -46.45 -26.27
CA ARG A 554 -25.72 -47.45 -26.41
C ARG A 554 -26.75 -47.34 -25.29
N ALA A 555 -26.31 -47.22 -24.05
CA ALA A 555 -27.19 -47.06 -22.90
C ALA A 555 -28.06 -45.81 -23.02
N GLY A 556 -27.49 -44.68 -23.45
CA GLY A 556 -28.21 -43.43 -23.69
C GLY A 556 -29.31 -43.58 -24.75
N LYS A 557 -29.02 -44.27 -25.85
CA LYS A 557 -30.01 -44.60 -26.88
C LYS A 557 -31.13 -45.51 -26.35
N GLU A 558 -30.78 -46.51 -25.52
CA GLU A 558 -31.76 -47.39 -24.88
C GLU A 558 -32.68 -46.61 -23.93
N MET A 559 -32.13 -45.72 -23.09
CA MET A 559 -32.92 -44.88 -22.18
C MET A 559 -33.86 -43.92 -22.92
N ALA A 560 -33.41 -43.30 -24.02
CA ALA A 560 -34.26 -42.43 -24.83
C ALA A 560 -35.48 -43.18 -25.39
N ILE A 561 -35.27 -44.42 -25.85
CA ILE A 561 -36.36 -45.27 -26.37
C ILE A 561 -37.32 -45.65 -25.27
N GLU A 562 -36.82 -45.99 -24.08
CA GLU A 562 -37.70 -46.34 -22.97
C GLU A 562 -38.52 -45.17 -22.45
N LYS A 563 -37.96 -43.95 -22.50
CA LYS A 563 -38.73 -42.75 -22.20
C LYS A 563 -39.89 -42.60 -23.20
N VAL A 564 -39.63 -42.76 -24.49
CA VAL A 564 -40.69 -42.77 -25.52
C VAL A 564 -41.72 -43.87 -25.24
N LEU A 565 -41.30 -45.07 -24.82
CA LEU A 565 -42.22 -46.15 -24.45
C LEU A 565 -43.07 -45.82 -23.22
N HIS A 566 -42.47 -45.17 -22.23
CA HIS A 566 -43.16 -44.76 -21.01
C HIS A 566 -44.16 -43.63 -21.29
N ASP A 567 -43.78 -42.65 -22.09
CA ASP A 567 -44.65 -41.56 -22.53
C ASP A 567 -45.84 -42.12 -23.33
N LEU A 568 -45.61 -43.11 -24.20
CA LEU A 568 -46.68 -43.86 -24.87
C LEU A 568 -47.57 -44.59 -23.86
N GLU A 569 -47.01 -45.30 -22.87
CA GLU A 569 -47.79 -46.01 -21.86
C GLU A 569 -48.68 -45.06 -21.03
N ILE A 570 -48.17 -43.87 -20.66
CA ILE A 570 -48.95 -42.84 -19.97
C ILE A 570 -50.05 -42.31 -20.88
N THR A 571 -49.72 -41.95 -22.12
CA THR A 571 -50.67 -41.38 -23.08
C THR A 571 -51.82 -42.34 -23.35
N TRP A 572 -51.53 -43.61 -23.65
CA TRP A 572 -52.55 -44.63 -23.91
C TRP A 572 -53.21 -45.17 -22.64
N GLY A 573 -52.58 -45.03 -21.48
CA GLY A 573 -53.17 -45.30 -20.18
C GLY A 573 -54.24 -44.29 -19.77
N ALA A 574 -54.13 -43.05 -20.24
CA ALA A 574 -55.05 -41.96 -19.92
C ALA A 574 -56.25 -41.87 -20.88
N ILE A 575 -56.14 -42.41 -22.10
CA ILE A 575 -57.22 -42.35 -23.10
C ILE A 575 -58.39 -43.25 -22.69
N THR A 576 -59.55 -42.64 -22.46
CA THR A 576 -60.82 -43.34 -22.25
C THR A 576 -61.74 -43.12 -23.45
N PHE A 577 -62.19 -44.22 -24.05
CA PHE A 577 -63.15 -44.17 -25.17
C PHE A 577 -64.53 -43.71 -24.69
N GLN A 578 -65.08 -42.70 -25.34
CA GLN A 578 -66.44 -42.22 -25.12
C GLN A 578 -67.37 -42.85 -26.16
N PHE A 579 -68.59 -43.18 -25.74
CA PHE A 579 -69.59 -43.83 -26.59
C PHE A 579 -70.89 -43.02 -26.56
N ASP A 580 -71.39 -42.65 -27.74
CA ASP A 580 -72.66 -41.97 -27.94
C ASP A 580 -73.76 -42.98 -28.29
N GLN A 581 -75.00 -42.70 -27.92
CA GLN A 581 -76.14 -43.59 -28.21
C GLN A 581 -76.69 -43.31 -29.62
N HIS A 582 -76.91 -44.36 -30.42
CA HIS A 582 -77.44 -44.20 -31.78
C HIS A 582 -78.90 -43.70 -31.78
N SER A 583 -79.23 -42.74 -32.64
CA SER A 583 -80.55 -42.07 -32.64
C SER A 583 -81.73 -42.96 -33.07
N HIS A 584 -81.50 -44.15 -33.63
CA HIS A 584 -82.56 -45.07 -34.06
C HIS A 584 -82.36 -46.54 -33.64
N SER A 585 -81.36 -46.85 -32.79
CA SER A 585 -81.20 -48.19 -32.18
C SER A 585 -80.46 -48.10 -30.84
N ASP A 586 -80.71 -49.05 -29.94
CA ASP A 586 -80.13 -49.07 -28.59
C ASP A 586 -78.66 -49.56 -28.55
N VAL A 587 -77.89 -49.27 -29.60
CA VAL A 587 -76.48 -49.69 -29.74
C VAL A 587 -75.56 -48.48 -29.51
N PRO A 588 -74.58 -48.55 -28.59
CA PRO A 588 -73.60 -47.48 -28.39
C PRO A 588 -72.63 -47.40 -29.58
N LEU A 589 -72.56 -46.23 -30.20
CA LEU A 589 -71.58 -45.85 -31.23
C LEU A 589 -70.36 -45.24 -30.55
N LEU A 590 -69.16 -45.62 -30.99
CA LEU A 590 -67.92 -45.02 -30.52
C LEU A 590 -67.83 -43.57 -31.01
N HIS A 591 -67.71 -42.61 -30.09
CA HIS A 591 -67.37 -41.22 -30.42
C HIS A 591 -65.87 -41.18 -30.71
N TYR A 592 -65.49 -40.68 -31.90
CA TYR A 592 -64.09 -40.49 -32.26
C TYR A 592 -63.84 -38.99 -32.50
N ASP A 593 -62.89 -38.45 -31.74
CA ASP A 593 -62.39 -37.08 -31.93
C ASP A 593 -61.19 -37.09 -32.91
N GLU A 594 -61.05 -36.03 -33.70
CA GLU A 594 -59.91 -35.86 -34.64
C GLU A 594 -58.56 -35.92 -33.91
N GLU A 595 -58.50 -35.40 -32.67
CA GLU A 595 -57.34 -35.43 -31.79
C GLU A 595 -56.91 -36.87 -31.40
N LEU A 596 -57.87 -37.81 -31.30
CA LEU A 596 -57.58 -39.23 -31.05
C LEU A 596 -56.96 -39.91 -32.28
N ILE A 597 -57.33 -39.46 -33.48
CA ILE A 597 -56.77 -39.99 -34.73
C ILE A 597 -55.37 -39.41 -34.96
N GLU A 598 -55.18 -38.11 -34.73
CA GLU A 598 -53.87 -37.45 -34.85
C GLU A 598 -52.84 -38.04 -33.87
N THR A 599 -53.22 -38.20 -32.59
CA THR A 599 -52.37 -38.87 -31.59
C THR A 599 -52.07 -40.33 -31.94
N LEU A 600 -52.99 -41.03 -32.61
CA LEU A 600 -52.78 -42.39 -33.09
C LEU A 600 -51.85 -42.45 -34.30
N GLU A 601 -51.93 -41.50 -35.23
CA GLU A 601 -51.04 -41.39 -36.39
C GLU A 601 -49.60 -41.01 -35.98
N ASP A 602 -49.44 -40.05 -35.08
CA ASP A 602 -48.13 -39.67 -34.54
C ASP A 602 -47.45 -40.83 -33.79
N ASN A 603 -48.24 -41.60 -33.03
CA ASN A 603 -47.73 -42.76 -32.30
C ASN A 603 -47.42 -43.98 -33.21
N GLN A 604 -47.94 -44.04 -34.45
CA GLN A 604 -47.61 -45.10 -35.42
C GLN A 604 -46.15 -45.06 -35.88
N LEU A 605 -45.54 -43.87 -35.95
CA LEU A 605 -44.12 -43.71 -36.25
C LEU A 605 -43.24 -44.28 -35.13
N GLY A 606 -43.61 -44.03 -33.86
CA GLY A 606 -42.95 -44.63 -32.69
C GLY A 606 -43.03 -46.15 -32.67
N ARG A 607 -44.16 -46.73 -33.09
CA ARG A 607 -44.34 -48.19 -33.19
C ARG A 607 -43.39 -48.85 -34.20
N ARG A 608 -43.12 -48.21 -35.34
CA ARG A 608 -42.20 -48.75 -36.36
C ARG A 608 -40.76 -48.82 -35.85
N ILE A 609 -40.33 -47.80 -35.10
CA ILE A 609 -39.02 -47.75 -34.45
C ILE A 609 -38.91 -48.84 -33.37
N MET A 610 -39.97 -49.03 -32.56
CA MET A 610 -40.06 -50.08 -31.53
C MET A 610 -39.91 -51.49 -32.12
N HIS A 611 -40.60 -51.80 -33.23
CA HIS A 611 -40.54 -53.13 -33.85
C HIS A 611 -39.13 -53.47 -34.35
N ILE A 612 -38.42 -52.51 -34.95
CA ILE A 612 -37.05 -52.69 -35.45
C ILE A 612 -36.07 -52.93 -34.30
N MET A 613 -36.20 -52.16 -33.21
CA MET A 613 -35.27 -52.23 -32.07
C MET A 613 -35.54 -53.44 -31.16
N MET A 614 -36.79 -53.80 -30.94
CA MET A 614 -37.14 -54.96 -30.10
C MET A 614 -36.71 -56.27 -30.76
N CYS A 615 -36.73 -56.36 -32.09
CA CYS A 615 -36.10 -57.47 -32.83
C CYS A 615 -34.57 -57.52 -32.65
N ALA A 616 -33.92 -56.37 -32.51
CA ALA A 616 -32.48 -56.28 -32.23
C ALA A 616 -32.13 -56.68 -30.79
N ILE A 617 -32.96 -56.30 -29.80
CA ILE A 617 -32.77 -56.66 -28.38
C ILE A 617 -33.11 -58.14 -28.13
N HIS A 618 -34.17 -58.68 -28.75
CA HIS A 618 -34.58 -60.09 -28.58
C HIS A 618 -33.57 -61.10 -29.19
N ARG A 619 -32.79 -60.71 -30.20
CA ARG A 619 -31.77 -61.60 -30.78
C ARG A 619 -30.60 -61.88 -29.83
N ASN A 620 -30.34 -61.01 -28.85
CA ASN A 620 -29.18 -61.14 -27.95
C ASN A 620 -29.51 -61.60 -26.51
N ASN A 621 -30.77 -61.60 -26.07
CA ASN A 621 -31.12 -61.89 -24.67
C ASN A 621 -32.24 -62.94 -24.54
N VAL A 622 -31.89 -64.23 -24.55
CA VAL A 622 -32.85 -65.36 -24.41
C VAL A 622 -33.02 -65.83 -22.95
N LYS A 623 -32.45 -65.17 -21.92
CA LYS A 623 -32.38 -65.80 -20.57
C LYS A 623 -32.82 -65.02 -19.32
N LEU A 624 -33.32 -63.79 -19.41
CA LEU A 624 -33.82 -63.09 -18.21
C LEU A 624 -35.25 -62.59 -18.44
N TRP A 625 -36.20 -63.31 -17.82
CA TRP A 625 -37.62 -62.99 -17.82
C TRP A 625 -37.92 -61.91 -16.76
N ASP A 626 -38.40 -60.75 -17.19
CA ASP A 626 -38.98 -59.71 -16.32
C ASP A 626 -40.50 -59.64 -16.57
N PRO A 627 -41.38 -59.74 -15.54
CA PRO A 627 -42.83 -59.72 -15.69
C PRO A 627 -43.39 -58.47 -16.40
N SER A 628 -42.64 -57.36 -16.41
CA SER A 628 -42.99 -56.10 -17.09
C SER A 628 -43.17 -56.26 -18.61
N ALA A 629 -42.45 -57.19 -19.24
CA ALA A 629 -42.51 -57.44 -20.68
C ALA A 629 -43.84 -58.08 -21.11
N ASN A 630 -44.48 -58.86 -20.25
CA ASN A 630 -45.80 -59.43 -20.52
C ASN A 630 -46.89 -58.36 -20.54
N THR A 631 -46.80 -57.35 -19.67
CA THR A 631 -47.69 -56.20 -19.67
C THR A 631 -47.54 -55.39 -20.96
N ARG A 632 -46.31 -55.15 -21.42
CA ARG A 632 -46.03 -54.45 -22.69
C ARG A 632 -46.48 -55.25 -23.93
N ARG A 633 -46.37 -56.57 -23.90
CA ARG A 633 -46.90 -57.46 -24.96
C ARG A 633 -48.43 -57.49 -24.98
N LEU A 634 -49.06 -57.42 -23.80
CA LEU A 634 -50.52 -57.26 -23.65
C LEU A 634 -51.01 -55.90 -24.14
N TRP A 635 -50.24 -54.82 -23.93
CA TRP A 635 -50.52 -53.49 -24.49
C TRP A 635 -50.43 -53.47 -26.01
N MET A 636 -49.41 -54.10 -26.60
CA MET A 636 -49.31 -54.26 -28.05
C MET A 636 -50.52 -55.03 -28.62
N LEU A 637 -50.97 -56.10 -27.95
CA LEU A 637 -52.16 -56.86 -28.35
C LEU A 637 -53.46 -56.07 -28.16
N ARG A 638 -53.55 -55.21 -27.12
CA ARG A 638 -54.68 -54.30 -26.91
C ARG A 638 -54.74 -53.20 -27.96
N MET A 639 -53.61 -52.57 -28.29
CA MET A 639 -53.50 -51.62 -29.40
C MET A 639 -53.83 -52.28 -30.75
N GLN A 640 -53.32 -53.48 -30.99
CA GLN A 640 -53.59 -54.22 -32.23
C GLN A 640 -55.07 -54.59 -32.37
N ARG A 641 -55.79 -54.77 -31.25
CA ARG A 641 -57.25 -54.96 -31.20
C ARG A 641 -58.07 -53.67 -31.28
N CYS A 642 -57.51 -52.50 -30.92
CA CYS A 642 -58.20 -51.22 -31.08
C CYS A 642 -58.04 -50.66 -32.50
N LEU A 643 -57.00 -51.09 -33.22
CA LEU A 643 -56.67 -50.68 -34.59
C LEU A 643 -57.22 -51.63 -35.68
N SER A 644 -57.79 -52.78 -35.29
CA SER A 644 -58.40 -53.79 -36.17
C SER A 644 -59.90 -53.88 -35.91
#